data_AF-B0CNY0-F1
#
_entry.id   AF-B0CNY0-F1
#
_cell.length_a   1.000
_cell.length_b   1.000
_cell.length_c   1.000
_cell.angle_alpha   90.00
_cell.angle_beta   90.00
_cell.angle_gamma   90.00
#
_symmetry.space_group_name_H-M   'P 1'
#
loop_
_entity.id
_entity.type
_entity.pdbx_description
1 polymer ?
#
loop_
_entity_poly.entity_id
_entity_poly.type
_entity_poly.pdbx_seq_one_letter_code
_entity_poly.pdbx_strand_id
1 'polypeptide(L)'
;MANIVRSAKSGSDWTINELKAYNIVVTLWDVATFFGNPILPQPPVHQVILDNERYPVGGIEDTHDRMFFYYLDEAMAIPPGEESAVGDFSANLLTMLQYNVPHNRYIRQRKDIPFFICGTDLHAKTDVCVMDRNLGILLLVQEDKRHLESKDPEPQLIAEAIAAFQSNNSRLRRLGQQPLAQKTIPGITMVGSTPTFYKITVTQDLIDAIQVGEYPGTPTTVDKLLPPVADIAELSQFELATENLVEFRGDLLAEPSGYKDLPFEGVGVNELLEGRSDVPKRAPYKPHFRANYMTGWIMKELRMKKHKPHLECKQLDMKSFLLLPTDVLHGVRLFNPCSGRSLPFVQIFEWLHPVDLYHLSQSTRTLRGVVLNQTYRGAWKSAFRLYDDLPTCPEDVSEPQWSSLLFGPDTCDICGNHGALADFAFRKRLCSACTDDPDDWLIIVWSMIPKSSRRISTTYFTEHMTDHYARYLKKDVDATIDKVKHFLADIDADVPDAMENYQTFVLDTAEKRERIDLSAQKANEWAQGVYENICSEHERLQQELLKRCLTRLVNVGHDSRDTIAAERLIFCALFRARDIIRVTRKVYRKIKPDMELMVSTKKMKRLSWERQNLVKSYYTEYRKTLKPEQWAYVPPLHQNFKDSPFRDFLSFESDPMELSRENALTRFPRLISEIMDSQVTRLVSLLPEETELVIAPMDSRARLSLATSVFFCRVCFDNQICGVALCGWTNICPHMSNTLPSYDFSKLHHMNLRFDSVGHFAVCSLIRCLGLDPATTTPEHLDLIDARFFCEACPVTSVRGVRGRKAFKWTECIAHATIESVYFWRLLTPEATQFVKEHEPLFPPAEATAWGCNHCPEHFEESVSLSRAKFHVKETHNIQWPVIGKDVIAYKHQFHHQPRGYTSRKPFHYALEPPCQFMCKMCPKRPVSKLWSMQDLMPHLWRKHHIAGPRQHDHWEKVEITVAR
;
A
#
# COMPACT_ATOMS: atom_id res chain seq x y z
N MET A 1 46.02 -12.27 23.69
CA MET A 1 45.08 -13.42 23.71
C MET A 1 44.90 -14.05 25.11
N ALA A 2 45.76 -13.76 26.09
CA ALA A 2 45.62 -14.21 27.48
C ALA A 2 44.43 -13.61 28.28
N ASN A 3 43.74 -12.59 27.73
CA ASN A 3 42.72 -11.80 28.45
C ASN A 3 41.26 -12.25 28.21
N ILE A 4 41.02 -13.35 27.49
CA ILE A 4 39.65 -13.88 27.34
C ILE A 4 39.32 -14.70 28.59
N VAL A 5 38.25 -14.31 29.28
CA VAL A 5 37.78 -14.99 30.51
C VAL A 5 37.27 -16.39 30.16
N ARG A 6 37.84 -17.43 30.79
CA ARG A 6 37.42 -18.84 30.67
C ARG A 6 36.49 -19.19 31.83
N SER A 7 35.19 -19.11 31.59
CA SER A 7 34.16 -19.49 32.55
C SER A 7 33.55 -20.85 32.19
N ALA A 8 33.14 -21.63 33.19
CA ALA A 8 32.37 -22.85 32.97
C ALA A 8 31.06 -22.55 32.22
N LYS A 9 30.85 -23.20 31.07
CA LYS A 9 29.63 -23.09 30.24
C LYS A 9 29.20 -24.47 29.74
N SER A 10 27.90 -24.69 29.66
CA SER A 10 27.33 -25.89 29.04
C SER A 10 27.68 -25.91 27.54
N GLY A 11 27.79 -27.09 26.93
CA GLY A 11 28.14 -27.21 25.52
C GLY A 11 27.21 -26.43 24.58
N SER A 12 25.92 -26.32 24.92
CA SER A 12 24.93 -25.54 24.15
C SER A 12 25.08 -24.02 24.28
N ASP A 13 25.93 -23.54 25.19
CA ASP A 13 26.25 -22.13 25.39
C ASP A 13 27.65 -21.77 24.87
N TRP A 14 28.35 -22.72 24.25
CA TRP A 14 29.62 -22.46 23.58
C TRP A 14 29.39 -21.64 22.32
N THR A 15 30.27 -20.65 22.14
CA THR A 15 30.32 -19.77 20.97
C THR A 15 31.74 -19.74 20.43
N ILE A 16 31.97 -18.98 19.36
CA ILE A 16 33.32 -18.77 18.82
C ILE A 16 34.31 -18.20 19.86
N ASN A 17 33.81 -17.54 20.91
CA ASN A 17 34.65 -17.04 22.00
C ASN A 17 35.31 -18.18 22.79
N GLU A 18 34.60 -19.29 23.02
CA GLU A 18 35.14 -20.46 23.71
C GLU A 18 36.18 -21.17 22.85
N LEU A 19 35.96 -21.28 21.54
CA LEU A 19 36.95 -21.83 20.60
C LEU A 19 38.25 -21.02 20.65
N LYS A 20 38.16 -19.68 20.60
CA LYS A 20 39.31 -18.77 20.73
C LYS A 20 39.96 -18.88 22.12
N ALA A 21 39.16 -19.00 23.18
CA ALA A 21 39.65 -19.10 24.55
C ALA A 21 40.45 -20.37 24.80
N TYR A 22 40.17 -21.46 24.07
CA TYR A 22 40.87 -22.74 24.16
C TYR A 22 41.75 -23.07 22.95
N ASN A 23 42.15 -22.06 22.16
CA ASN A 23 43.09 -22.22 21.04
C ASN A 23 42.62 -23.26 19.99
N ILE A 24 41.32 -23.34 19.73
CA ILE A 24 40.74 -24.26 18.76
C ILE A 24 40.59 -23.55 17.41
N VAL A 25 41.10 -24.16 16.34
CA VAL A 25 41.12 -23.61 14.98
C VAL A 25 40.43 -24.59 14.03
N VAL A 26 39.44 -24.12 13.29
CA VAL A 26 38.70 -24.92 12.30
C VAL A 26 39.29 -24.69 10.91
N THR A 27 39.60 -25.78 10.19
CA THR A 27 40.26 -25.76 8.88
C THR A 27 39.39 -26.46 7.84
N LEU A 28 39.14 -25.83 6.69
CA LEU A 28 38.31 -26.39 5.63
C LEU A 28 39.13 -27.27 4.68
N TRP A 29 38.61 -28.44 4.32
CA TRP A 29 39.25 -29.42 3.43
C TRP A 29 38.33 -29.87 2.30
N ASP A 30 38.92 -30.31 1.18
CA ASP A 30 38.20 -30.98 0.10
C ASP A 30 37.93 -32.46 0.42
N VAL A 31 37.05 -33.10 -0.35
CA VAL A 31 36.63 -34.51 -0.15
C VAL A 31 37.82 -35.48 -0.14
N ALA A 32 38.74 -35.35 -1.10
CA ALA A 32 39.84 -36.28 -1.26
C ALA A 32 40.82 -36.18 -0.09
N THR A 33 41.12 -34.96 0.35
CA THR A 33 42.00 -34.72 1.51
C THR A 33 41.30 -35.05 2.82
N PHE A 34 40.02 -34.75 2.96
CA PHE A 34 39.24 -35.03 4.16
C PHE A 34 39.03 -36.53 4.37
N PHE A 35 38.67 -37.32 3.36
CA PHE A 35 38.50 -38.77 3.53
C PHE A 35 39.81 -39.56 3.33
N GLY A 36 40.85 -38.95 2.76
CA GLY A 36 42.09 -39.63 2.41
C GLY A 36 41.93 -40.62 1.25
N ASN A 37 40.80 -40.57 0.54
CA ASN A 37 40.49 -41.41 -0.62
C ASN A 37 39.68 -40.59 -1.65
N PRO A 38 40.16 -40.45 -2.90
CA PRO A 38 39.43 -39.73 -3.95
C PRO A 38 38.21 -40.48 -4.49
N ILE A 39 38.11 -41.79 -4.28
CA ILE A 39 36.99 -42.63 -4.73
C ILE A 39 36.27 -43.17 -3.50
N LEU A 40 35.03 -42.76 -3.34
CA LEU A 40 34.21 -43.12 -2.20
C LEU A 40 33.42 -44.42 -2.54
N PRO A 41 33.30 -45.39 -1.61
CA PRO A 41 32.62 -46.66 -1.84
C PRO A 41 31.11 -46.46 -1.94
N GLN A 42 30.46 -47.37 -2.66
CA GLN A 42 29.02 -47.34 -2.84
C GLN A 42 28.30 -47.61 -1.50
N PRO A 43 27.23 -46.86 -1.18
CA PRO A 43 26.44 -47.04 0.02
C PRO A 43 25.70 -48.39 -0.02
N PRO A 44 25.47 -49.01 1.14
CA PRO A 44 24.67 -50.22 1.26
C PRO A 44 23.16 -49.91 1.29
N VAL A 45 22.69 -49.02 0.43
CA VAL A 45 21.27 -48.63 0.33
C VAL A 45 20.70 -49.02 -1.02
N HIS A 46 19.39 -49.20 -1.06
CA HIS A 46 18.70 -49.65 -2.25
C HIS A 46 18.77 -48.61 -3.37
N GLN A 47 18.90 -49.04 -4.64
CA GLN A 47 19.08 -48.09 -5.77
C GLN A 47 17.91 -47.13 -5.92
N VAL A 48 16.70 -47.52 -5.51
CA VAL A 48 15.53 -46.62 -5.51
C VAL A 48 15.77 -45.34 -4.71
N ILE A 49 16.58 -45.40 -3.64
CA ILE A 49 16.94 -44.23 -2.84
C ILE A 49 17.98 -43.38 -3.59
N LEU A 50 18.97 -44.01 -4.22
CA LEU A 50 20.03 -43.32 -4.95
C LEU A 50 19.54 -42.65 -6.24
N ASP A 51 18.57 -43.26 -6.89
CA ASP A 51 18.04 -42.83 -8.19
C ASP A 51 16.81 -41.91 -8.06
N ASN A 52 16.25 -41.73 -6.85
CA ASN A 52 15.11 -40.87 -6.60
C ASN A 52 15.38 -39.93 -5.44
N GLU A 53 15.37 -38.63 -5.70
CA GLU A 53 15.65 -37.60 -4.70
C GLU A 53 14.35 -37.15 -3.94
N ARG A 54 13.20 -37.77 -4.26
CA ARG A 54 11.82 -37.59 -3.73
C ARG A 54 11.11 -38.94 -3.82
N TYR A 55 10.02 -39.12 -3.08
CA TYR A 55 9.22 -40.34 -3.13
C TYR A 55 8.78 -40.69 -4.58
N PRO A 56 9.08 -41.90 -5.08
CA PRO A 56 8.80 -42.27 -6.47
C PRO A 56 7.30 -42.45 -6.75
N VAL A 57 6.87 -42.05 -7.95
CA VAL A 57 5.45 -42.01 -8.38
C VAL A 57 4.78 -43.39 -8.47
N GLY A 58 5.54 -44.48 -8.43
CA GLY A 58 5.03 -45.86 -8.39
C GLY A 58 4.90 -46.46 -6.98
N GLY A 59 5.25 -45.69 -5.94
CA GLY A 59 5.36 -46.21 -4.57
C GLY A 59 6.61 -47.06 -4.36
N ILE A 60 6.89 -47.37 -3.10
CA ILE A 60 7.97 -48.27 -2.68
C ILE A 60 7.36 -49.35 -1.80
N GLU A 61 7.57 -50.62 -2.18
CA GLU A 61 7.07 -51.78 -1.44
C GLU A 61 7.84 -51.97 -0.11
N ASP A 62 9.16 -51.79 -0.15
CA ASP A 62 9.98 -51.89 1.07
C ASP A 62 9.65 -50.75 2.04
N THR A 63 9.38 -51.15 3.29
CA THR A 63 8.93 -50.20 4.31
C THR A 63 10.06 -49.29 4.80
N HIS A 64 11.31 -49.75 4.83
CA HIS A 64 12.44 -48.95 5.28
C HIS A 64 12.81 -47.88 4.24
N ASP A 65 12.82 -48.26 2.96
CA ASP A 65 13.05 -47.34 1.85
C ASP A 65 11.92 -46.30 1.74
N ARG A 66 10.67 -46.68 2.01
CA ARG A 66 9.54 -45.72 2.09
C ARG A 66 9.70 -44.74 3.26
N MET A 67 10.05 -45.24 4.45
CA MET A 67 10.21 -44.40 5.64
C MET A 67 11.36 -43.40 5.48
N PHE A 68 12.41 -43.74 4.73
CA PHE A 68 13.46 -42.80 4.37
C PHE A 68 12.92 -41.51 3.74
N PHE A 69 12.05 -41.63 2.74
CA PHE A 69 11.47 -40.48 2.06
C PHE A 69 10.51 -39.68 2.95
N TYR A 70 9.74 -40.34 3.82
CA TYR A 70 8.86 -39.64 4.76
C TYR A 70 9.66 -38.80 5.75
N TYR A 71 10.71 -39.36 6.34
CA TYR A 71 11.59 -38.60 7.23
C TYR A 71 12.40 -37.52 6.47
N LEU A 72 12.77 -37.77 5.21
CA LEU A 72 13.42 -36.77 4.37
C LEU A 72 12.48 -35.58 4.13
N ASP A 73 11.22 -35.83 3.79
CA ASP A 73 10.21 -34.79 3.55
C ASP A 73 9.93 -33.99 4.84
N GLU A 74 9.80 -34.66 5.99
CA GLU A 74 9.58 -34.00 7.28
C GLU A 74 10.80 -33.20 7.77
N ALA A 75 12.02 -33.70 7.55
CA ALA A 75 13.25 -32.98 7.89
C ALA A 75 13.52 -31.77 6.97
N MET A 76 12.96 -31.78 5.75
CA MET A 76 13.02 -30.67 4.80
C MET A 76 11.86 -29.67 4.98
N ALA A 77 10.82 -30.02 5.74
CA ALA A 77 9.75 -29.12 6.12
C ALA A 77 10.16 -28.23 7.32
N ILE A 78 9.77 -26.96 7.30
CA ILE A 78 9.95 -26.03 8.44
C ILE A 78 8.56 -25.53 8.88
N PRO A 79 7.80 -26.35 9.63
CA PRO A 79 6.49 -25.94 10.11
C PRO A 79 6.60 -24.75 11.08
N PRO A 80 5.69 -23.75 11.04
CA PRO A 80 5.77 -22.61 11.93
C PRO A 80 5.59 -23.00 13.40
N GLY A 81 6.66 -22.94 14.19
CA GLY A 81 6.61 -23.13 15.64
C GLY A 81 6.89 -24.55 16.16
N GLU A 82 7.31 -25.47 15.29
CA GLU A 82 7.71 -26.84 15.65
C GLU A 82 9.23 -27.03 15.40
N GLU A 83 9.88 -27.91 16.18
CA GLU A 83 11.26 -28.35 15.86
C GLU A 83 11.24 -29.21 14.60
N SER A 84 12.25 -29.07 13.73
CA SER A 84 12.33 -29.88 12.50
C SER A 84 12.54 -31.37 12.83
N ALA A 85 12.06 -32.28 11.98
CA ALA A 85 12.25 -33.73 12.16
C ALA A 85 13.68 -34.21 11.82
N VAL A 86 14.67 -33.32 11.80
CA VAL A 86 16.06 -33.59 11.40
C VAL A 86 16.72 -34.63 12.30
N GLY A 87 16.40 -34.65 13.59
CA GLY A 87 16.90 -35.68 14.51
C GLY A 87 16.40 -37.09 14.16
N ASP A 88 15.15 -37.22 13.72
CA ASP A 88 14.54 -38.49 13.31
C ASP A 88 15.08 -38.96 11.96
N PHE A 89 15.18 -38.04 11.01
CA PHE A 89 15.84 -38.31 9.73
C PHE A 89 17.29 -38.74 9.89
N SER A 90 18.08 -38.04 10.71
CA SER A 90 19.50 -38.37 10.92
C SER A 90 19.69 -39.74 11.57
N ALA A 91 18.83 -40.11 12.52
CA ALA A 91 18.87 -41.43 13.15
C ALA A 91 18.47 -42.55 12.16
N ASN A 92 17.45 -42.31 11.34
CA ASN A 92 17.03 -43.25 10.29
C ASN A 92 18.14 -43.44 9.24
N LEU A 93 18.74 -42.33 8.76
CA LEU A 93 19.84 -42.35 7.79
C LEU A 93 21.04 -43.15 8.29
N LEU A 94 21.49 -42.90 9.53
CA LEU A 94 22.61 -43.65 10.13
C LEU A 94 22.29 -45.15 10.26
N THR A 95 21.02 -45.50 10.50
CA THR A 95 20.57 -46.91 10.58
C THR A 95 20.66 -47.57 9.20
N MET A 96 20.20 -46.88 8.15
CA MET A 96 20.24 -47.39 6.78
C MET A 96 21.66 -47.53 6.23
N LEU A 97 22.54 -46.60 6.61
CA LEU A 97 23.98 -46.67 6.32
C LEU A 97 24.74 -47.67 7.21
N GLN A 98 24.03 -48.44 8.04
CA GLN A 98 24.58 -49.50 8.88
C GLN A 98 25.59 -49.05 9.94
N TYR A 99 25.48 -47.81 10.45
CA TYR A 99 26.34 -47.32 11.54
C TYR A 99 26.06 -48.00 12.89
N ASN A 100 24.93 -48.71 13.00
CA ASN A 100 24.59 -49.60 14.11
C ASN A 100 25.15 -51.04 13.93
N VAL A 101 25.99 -51.27 12.91
CA VAL A 101 26.70 -52.54 12.67
C VAL A 101 28.21 -52.32 12.90
N PRO A 102 28.93 -53.27 13.53
CA PRO A 102 28.48 -54.56 14.10
C PRO A 102 27.67 -54.41 15.40
N HIS A 103 27.09 -55.51 15.91
CA HIS A 103 26.07 -55.56 16.99
C HIS A 103 26.43 -54.87 18.32
N ASN A 104 27.69 -54.45 18.51
CA ASN A 104 28.12 -53.63 19.65
C ASN A 104 27.83 -52.12 19.47
N ARG A 105 27.34 -51.69 18.29
CA ARG A 105 26.98 -50.30 18.01
C ARG A 105 25.47 -50.08 18.04
N TYR A 106 25.05 -48.90 18.49
CA TYR A 106 23.66 -48.47 18.47
C TYR A 106 23.55 -46.96 18.32
N ILE A 107 22.44 -46.49 17.77
CA ILE A 107 22.15 -45.06 17.56
C ILE A 107 21.29 -44.58 18.72
N ARG A 108 21.56 -43.36 19.20
CA ARG A 108 20.82 -42.75 20.31
C ARG A 108 20.55 -41.28 20.01
N GLN A 109 19.32 -40.84 20.27
CA GLN A 109 18.94 -39.44 20.14
C GLN A 109 18.97 -38.71 21.49
N ARG A 110 19.11 -37.37 21.46
CA ARG A 110 19.02 -36.44 22.60
C ARG A 110 19.93 -36.84 23.77
N LYS A 111 21.15 -37.30 23.49
CA LYS A 111 22.08 -37.84 24.49
C LYS A 111 22.71 -36.70 25.29
N ASP A 112 22.43 -36.69 26.58
CA ASP A 112 23.13 -35.85 27.56
C ASP A 112 24.50 -36.46 27.95
N ILE A 113 25.55 -35.66 27.83
CA ILE A 113 26.96 -36.01 27.99
C ILE A 113 27.54 -35.15 29.12
N PRO A 114 28.06 -35.76 30.21
CA PRO A 114 28.75 -35.02 31.27
C PRO A 114 29.96 -34.27 30.71
N PHE A 115 30.11 -33.01 31.10
CA PHE A 115 31.17 -32.13 30.62
C PHE A 115 31.81 -31.36 31.77
N PHE A 116 33.05 -31.72 32.12
CA PHE A 116 33.78 -31.10 33.22
C PHE A 116 34.68 -29.98 32.71
N ILE A 117 34.42 -28.74 33.14
CA ILE A 117 35.06 -27.53 32.63
C ILE A 117 35.24 -26.50 33.75
N CYS A 118 36.42 -25.88 33.81
CA CYS A 118 36.78 -24.88 34.83
C CYS A 118 36.39 -25.31 36.27
N GLY A 119 36.71 -26.56 36.64
CA GLY A 119 36.41 -27.11 37.96
C GLY A 119 34.93 -27.42 38.23
N THR A 120 34.04 -27.32 37.24
CA THR A 120 32.58 -27.49 37.39
C THR A 120 32.06 -28.61 36.49
N ASP A 121 31.17 -29.45 37.02
CA ASP A 121 30.41 -30.41 36.24
C ASP A 121 29.23 -29.73 35.54
N LEU A 122 29.26 -29.73 34.21
CA LEU A 122 28.19 -29.26 33.33
C LEU A 122 27.82 -30.37 32.34
N HIS A 123 27.07 -30.00 31.31
CA HIS A 123 26.47 -30.93 30.36
C HIS A 123 26.66 -30.44 28.92
N ALA A 124 26.75 -31.38 27.99
CA ALA A 124 26.63 -31.15 26.55
C ALA A 124 25.58 -32.13 26.00
N LYS A 125 24.66 -31.64 25.16
CA LYS A 125 23.53 -32.44 24.69
C LYS A 125 23.50 -32.48 23.18
N THR A 126 23.80 -33.66 22.64
CA THR A 126 23.82 -33.91 21.19
C THR A 126 22.47 -34.44 20.72
N ASP A 127 22.06 -34.06 19.51
CA ASP A 127 20.76 -34.45 18.95
C ASP A 127 20.74 -35.93 18.52
N VAL A 128 21.79 -36.44 17.88
CA VAL A 128 21.95 -37.87 17.56
C VAL A 128 23.41 -38.30 17.76
N CYS A 129 23.66 -39.51 18.24
CA CYS A 129 25.01 -40.07 18.32
C CYS A 129 25.06 -41.57 18.04
N VAL A 130 26.23 -42.03 17.58
CA VAL A 130 26.55 -43.45 17.46
C VAL A 130 27.36 -43.86 18.68
N MET A 131 26.88 -44.89 19.37
CA MET A 131 27.46 -45.41 20.61
C MET A 131 28.01 -46.80 20.37
N ASP A 132 29.16 -47.10 20.96
CA ASP A 132 29.72 -48.44 21.08
C ASP A 132 29.62 -48.93 22.53
N ARG A 133 29.23 -50.20 22.71
CA ARG A 133 29.06 -50.81 24.03
C ARG A 133 30.35 -50.85 24.84
N ASN A 134 31.53 -50.79 24.25
CA ASN A 134 32.81 -50.79 24.94
C ASN A 134 33.47 -49.41 24.88
N LEU A 135 33.49 -48.77 23.72
CA LEU A 135 34.26 -47.55 23.44
C LEU A 135 33.53 -46.25 23.75
N GLY A 136 32.20 -46.29 23.95
CA GLY A 136 31.39 -45.10 24.23
C GLY A 136 30.97 -44.35 22.96
N ILE A 137 30.95 -43.02 22.99
CA ILE A 137 30.51 -42.18 21.87
C ILE A 137 31.55 -42.27 20.74
N LEU A 138 31.09 -42.58 19.53
CA LEU A 138 31.92 -42.67 18.33
C LEU A 138 31.68 -41.54 17.34
N LEU A 139 30.42 -41.11 17.18
CA LEU A 139 30.02 -40.06 16.24
C LEU A 139 28.92 -39.19 16.87
N LEU A 140 28.96 -37.90 16.60
CA LEU A 140 27.99 -36.91 17.08
C LEU A 140 27.30 -36.24 15.89
N VAL A 141 26.01 -35.97 16.02
CA VAL A 141 25.20 -35.21 15.06
C VAL A 141 24.46 -34.12 15.82
N GLN A 142 24.65 -32.88 15.39
CA GLN A 142 24.01 -31.71 15.98
C GLN A 142 23.13 -31.03 14.93
N GLU A 143 21.84 -30.84 15.25
CA GLU A 143 20.94 -30.10 14.37
C GLU A 143 21.31 -28.61 14.37
N ASP A 144 21.31 -28.03 13.18
CA ASP A 144 21.41 -26.60 13.00
C ASP A 144 20.06 -25.92 13.21
N LYS A 145 19.85 -25.49 14.45
CA LYS A 145 18.64 -24.78 14.87
C LYS A 145 18.70 -23.28 14.59
N ARG A 146 19.51 -22.80 13.63
CA ARG A 146 19.58 -21.36 13.25
C ARG A 146 18.23 -20.76 12.83
N HIS A 147 17.28 -21.62 12.44
CA HIS A 147 15.89 -21.25 12.14
C HIS A 147 15.04 -20.96 13.41
N LEU A 148 15.44 -21.45 14.58
CA LEU A 148 14.79 -21.24 15.89
C LEU A 148 15.60 -20.29 16.80
N GLU A 149 16.93 -20.41 16.79
CA GLU A 149 17.84 -19.64 17.64
C GLU A 149 19.07 -19.16 16.84
N SER A 150 19.48 -17.90 16.99
CA SER A 150 20.66 -17.35 16.28
C SER A 150 22.00 -17.82 16.88
N LYS A 151 22.17 -19.14 17.09
CA LYS A 151 23.40 -19.78 17.59
C LYS A 151 24.04 -20.62 16.48
N ASP A 152 25.36 -20.52 16.32
CA ASP A 152 26.12 -21.37 15.40
C ASP A 152 26.25 -22.79 16.01
N PRO A 153 25.88 -23.87 15.29
CA PRO A 153 26.01 -25.23 15.81
C PRO A 153 27.46 -25.72 15.91
N GLU A 154 28.42 -25.09 15.23
CA GLU A 154 29.82 -25.55 15.17
C GLU A 154 30.53 -25.51 16.54
N PRO A 155 30.51 -24.40 17.31
CA PRO A 155 31.07 -24.39 18.67
C PRO A 155 30.42 -25.42 19.60
N GLN A 156 29.11 -25.64 19.48
CA GLN A 156 28.39 -26.62 20.28
C GLN A 156 28.82 -28.06 19.96
N LEU A 157 28.90 -28.42 18.67
CA LEU A 157 29.37 -29.76 18.26
C LEU A 157 30.81 -30.03 18.73
N ILE A 158 31.69 -29.02 18.68
CA ILE A 158 33.06 -29.14 19.19
C ILE A 158 33.05 -29.37 20.72
N ALA A 159 32.21 -28.66 21.47
CA ALA A 159 32.04 -28.87 22.90
C ALA A 159 31.54 -30.29 23.22
N GLU A 160 30.59 -30.80 22.43
CA GLU A 160 30.06 -32.16 22.55
C GLU A 160 31.15 -33.21 22.30
N ALA A 161 32.04 -32.99 21.33
CA ALA A 161 33.16 -33.89 21.07
C ALA A 161 34.17 -33.90 22.23
N ILE A 162 34.45 -32.75 22.83
CA ILE A 162 35.32 -32.64 24.01
C ILE A 162 34.68 -33.38 25.20
N ALA A 163 33.40 -33.16 25.47
CA ALA A 163 32.64 -33.86 26.50
C ALA A 163 32.60 -35.38 26.25
N ALA A 164 32.42 -35.78 24.99
CA ALA A 164 32.43 -37.19 24.58
C ALA A 164 33.79 -37.84 24.84
N PHE A 165 34.89 -37.15 24.56
CA PHE A 165 36.23 -37.64 24.88
C PHE A 165 36.45 -37.82 26.39
N GLN A 166 36.07 -36.84 27.21
CA GLN A 166 36.12 -36.95 28.67
C GLN A 166 35.29 -38.13 29.18
N SER A 167 34.07 -38.29 28.67
CA SER A 167 33.14 -39.36 29.05
C SER A 167 33.66 -40.74 28.64
N ASN A 168 34.22 -40.86 27.43
CA ASN A 168 34.84 -42.08 26.92
C ASN A 168 36.06 -42.49 27.75
N ASN A 169 36.98 -41.56 28.04
CA ASN A 169 38.15 -41.85 28.89
C ASN A 169 37.75 -42.22 30.32
N SER A 170 36.75 -41.56 30.89
CA SER A 170 36.19 -41.92 32.20
C SER A 170 35.61 -43.34 32.19
N ARG A 171 35.00 -43.75 31.08
CA ARG A 171 34.51 -45.12 30.90
C ARG A 171 35.64 -46.14 30.78
N LEU A 172 36.69 -45.85 30.00
CA LEU A 172 37.86 -46.74 29.87
C LEU A 172 38.49 -47.01 31.24
N ARG A 173 38.64 -45.98 32.09
CA ARG A 173 39.11 -46.13 33.48
C ARG A 173 38.23 -47.07 34.29
N ARG A 174 36.90 -46.93 34.21
CA ARG A 174 35.95 -47.82 34.90
C ARG A 174 36.02 -49.27 34.40
N LEU A 175 36.44 -49.49 33.16
CA LEU A 175 36.65 -50.81 32.56
C LEU A 175 38.08 -51.35 32.79
N GLY A 176 38.92 -50.65 33.56
CA GLY A 176 40.32 -51.03 33.81
C GLY A 176 41.25 -50.88 32.61
N GLN A 177 40.84 -50.12 31.58
CA GLN A 177 41.62 -49.85 30.37
C GLN A 177 42.37 -48.52 30.48
N GLN A 178 43.49 -48.39 29.77
CA GLN A 178 44.24 -47.13 29.75
C GLN A 178 43.46 -46.03 29.00
N PRO A 179 43.37 -44.80 29.56
CA PRO A 179 42.80 -43.66 28.86
C PRO A 179 43.56 -43.35 27.57
N LEU A 180 42.85 -42.83 26.56
CA LEU A 180 43.47 -42.38 25.33
C LEU A 180 44.09 -41.00 25.54
N ALA A 181 45.33 -40.81 25.05
CA ALA A 181 46.00 -39.51 25.07
C ALA A 181 45.41 -38.53 24.04
N GLN A 182 44.83 -39.06 22.95
CA GLN A 182 44.09 -38.27 21.96
C GLN A 182 43.10 -39.17 21.21
N LYS A 183 42.04 -38.58 20.66
CA LYS A 183 41.11 -39.26 19.74
C LYS A 183 40.45 -38.24 18.81
N THR A 184 40.33 -38.61 17.55
CA THR A 184 39.48 -37.90 16.60
C THR A 184 38.05 -38.38 16.73
N ILE A 185 37.14 -37.47 17.05
CA ILE A 185 35.70 -37.73 17.11
C ILE A 185 35.06 -37.11 15.87
N PRO A 186 34.51 -37.93 14.96
CA PRO A 186 33.73 -37.42 13.84
C PRO A 186 32.44 -36.76 14.33
N GLY A 187 32.16 -35.59 13.78
CA GLY A 187 30.96 -34.80 14.06
C GLY A 187 30.25 -34.42 12.77
N ILE A 188 28.93 -34.28 12.85
CA ILE A 188 28.09 -33.85 11.74
C ILE A 188 27.20 -32.71 12.25
N THR A 189 27.14 -31.58 11.54
CA THR A 189 26.01 -30.65 11.71
C THR A 189 25.02 -30.85 10.57
N MET A 190 23.71 -30.82 10.88
CA MET A 190 22.64 -31.05 9.89
C MET A 190 21.78 -29.80 9.73
N VAL A 191 21.69 -29.27 8.51
CA VAL A 191 20.71 -28.24 8.12
C VAL A 191 19.68 -28.90 7.22
N GLY A 192 18.47 -29.18 7.76
CA GLY A 192 17.53 -30.06 7.06
C GLY A 192 18.17 -31.43 6.81
N SER A 193 18.23 -31.87 5.56
CA SER A 193 18.93 -33.10 5.14
C SER A 193 20.41 -32.91 4.78
N THR A 194 20.95 -31.68 4.82
CA THR A 194 22.31 -31.38 4.36
C THR A 194 23.33 -31.47 5.50
N PRO A 195 24.36 -32.34 5.42
CA PRO A 195 25.39 -32.44 6.45
C PRO A 195 26.55 -31.47 6.22
N THR A 196 27.24 -31.11 7.29
CA THR A 196 28.64 -30.66 7.27
C THR A 196 29.45 -31.61 8.15
N PHE A 197 30.58 -32.10 7.64
CA PHE A 197 31.39 -33.10 8.35
C PHE A 197 32.56 -32.47 9.08
N TYR A 198 32.88 -33.01 10.25
CA TYR A 198 33.96 -32.56 11.11
C TYR A 198 34.82 -33.72 11.58
N LYS A 199 36.13 -33.52 11.66
CA LYS A 199 37.06 -34.36 12.44
C LYS A 199 37.61 -33.54 13.59
N ILE A 200 37.16 -33.85 14.79
CA ILE A 200 37.51 -33.09 15.98
C ILE A 200 38.54 -33.90 16.76
N THR A 201 39.82 -33.58 16.60
CA THR A 201 40.90 -34.24 17.35
C THR A 201 41.02 -33.64 18.74
N VAL A 202 40.57 -34.38 19.75
CA VAL A 202 40.67 -33.97 21.15
C VAL A 202 41.90 -34.62 21.78
N THR A 203 42.78 -33.82 22.38
CA THR A 203 43.99 -34.27 23.07
C THR A 203 43.85 -34.13 24.58
N GLN A 204 44.67 -34.87 25.34
CA GLN A 204 44.71 -34.75 26.80
C GLN A 204 45.13 -33.33 27.24
N ASP A 205 46.07 -32.71 26.54
CA ASP A 205 46.51 -31.33 26.82
C ASP A 205 45.34 -30.32 26.71
N LEU A 206 44.47 -30.47 25.71
CA LEU A 206 43.27 -29.64 25.58
C LEU A 206 42.31 -29.89 26.75
N ILE A 207 42.13 -31.15 27.16
CA ILE A 207 41.29 -31.49 28.31
C ILE A 207 41.83 -30.86 29.58
N ASP A 208 43.13 -30.99 29.85
CA ASP A 208 43.75 -30.46 31.06
C ASP A 208 43.53 -28.94 31.13
N ALA A 209 43.78 -28.23 30.03
CA ALA A 209 43.52 -26.79 29.92
C ALA A 209 42.03 -26.43 30.14
N ILE A 210 41.09 -27.20 29.58
CA ILE A 210 39.64 -26.98 29.75
C ILE A 210 39.22 -27.21 31.21
N GLN A 211 39.76 -28.23 31.87
CA GLN A 211 39.38 -28.58 33.24
C GLN A 211 39.81 -27.53 34.25
N VAL A 212 41.00 -26.94 34.09
CA VAL A 212 41.49 -25.88 34.98
C VAL A 212 41.16 -24.46 34.50
N GLY A 213 40.64 -24.31 33.28
CA GLY A 213 40.31 -23.01 32.70
C GLY A 213 41.54 -22.21 32.26
N GLU A 214 42.54 -22.89 31.68
CA GLU A 214 43.78 -22.31 31.16
C GLU A 214 43.80 -22.25 29.63
N TYR A 215 44.73 -21.45 29.09
CA TYR A 215 44.97 -21.39 27.64
C TYR A 215 45.93 -22.50 27.22
N PRO A 216 45.54 -23.41 26.32
CA PRO A 216 46.46 -24.43 25.82
C PRO A 216 47.50 -23.80 24.88
N GLY A 217 48.78 -24.08 25.14
CA GLY A 217 49.91 -23.55 24.36
C GLY A 217 49.97 -24.08 22.92
N THR A 218 49.44 -25.28 22.68
CA THR A 218 49.35 -25.91 21.36
C THR A 218 47.93 -25.74 20.81
N PRO A 219 47.76 -25.23 19.57
CA PRO A 219 46.44 -25.11 18.97
C PRO A 219 45.84 -26.48 18.66
N THR A 220 44.55 -26.66 18.93
CA THR A 220 43.80 -27.84 18.48
C THR A 220 43.16 -27.55 17.13
N THR A 221 43.47 -28.35 16.12
CA THR A 221 42.90 -28.22 14.77
C THR A 221 41.68 -29.13 14.61
N VAL A 222 40.60 -28.57 14.07
CA VAL A 222 39.38 -29.29 13.68
C VAL A 222 39.27 -29.24 12.16
N ASP A 223 39.21 -30.39 11.52
CA ASP A 223 39.02 -30.45 10.07
C ASP A 223 37.52 -30.38 9.76
N LYS A 224 37.15 -29.54 8.82
CA LYS A 224 35.78 -29.34 8.35
C LYS A 224 35.70 -29.69 6.85
N LEU A 225 34.70 -30.46 6.47
CA LEU A 225 34.34 -30.70 5.09
C LEU A 225 32.91 -30.24 4.86
N LEU A 226 32.76 -29.29 3.94
CA LEU A 226 31.49 -29.00 3.30
C LEU A 226 31.37 -29.99 2.13
N PRO A 227 30.43 -30.96 2.16
CA PRO A 227 30.26 -31.87 1.05
C PRO A 227 30.03 -31.05 -0.21
N PRO A 228 30.59 -31.44 -1.37
CA PRO A 228 30.39 -30.73 -2.62
C PRO A 228 28.93 -30.94 -3.05
N VAL A 229 28.04 -30.12 -2.51
CA VAL A 229 26.76 -29.84 -3.13
C VAL A 229 27.10 -29.00 -4.36
N ALA A 230 26.44 -29.24 -5.48
CA ALA A 230 26.51 -28.32 -6.60
C ALA A 230 26.20 -26.93 -6.03
N ASP A 231 27.24 -26.08 -6.00
CA ASP A 231 27.17 -24.65 -5.67
C ASP A 231 27.35 -24.22 -4.18
N ILE A 232 28.52 -24.53 -3.57
CA ILE A 232 29.00 -24.04 -2.25
C ILE A 232 30.31 -23.22 -2.38
N ALA A 233 30.27 -22.09 -3.05
CA ALA A 233 31.41 -21.16 -3.08
C ALA A 233 31.00 -19.76 -2.60
N GLU A 234 30.69 -19.56 -1.31
CA GLU A 234 30.69 -18.21 -0.70
C GLU A 234 30.54 -18.16 0.85
N LEU A 235 30.91 -19.21 1.61
CA LEU A 235 30.76 -19.21 3.08
C LEU A 235 32.02 -18.84 3.90
N SER A 236 33.13 -18.46 3.26
CA SER A 236 34.40 -18.21 3.98
C SER A 236 34.88 -16.76 4.08
N GLN A 237 34.11 -15.74 3.64
CA GLN A 237 34.62 -14.36 3.56
C GLN A 237 33.87 -13.28 4.38
N PHE A 238 32.94 -13.62 5.27
CA PHE A 238 32.08 -12.62 5.93
C PHE A 238 32.34 -12.33 7.42
N GLU A 239 33.52 -12.64 7.98
CA GLU A 239 33.81 -12.40 9.41
C GLU A 239 34.73 -11.21 9.75
N LEU A 240 35.18 -10.39 8.80
CA LEU A 240 36.11 -9.28 9.09
C LEU A 240 35.73 -7.98 8.38
N ALA A 241 34.74 -7.24 8.91
CA ALA A 241 34.63 -5.78 8.76
C ALA A 241 33.45 -5.22 9.56
N THR A 242 33.57 -5.17 10.89
CA THR A 242 32.77 -4.24 11.71
C THR A 242 33.68 -3.53 12.67
N GLU A 243 34.20 -2.37 12.25
CA GLU A 243 34.67 -1.32 13.16
C GLU A 243 34.73 0.02 12.40
N ASN A 244 34.25 1.07 13.07
CA ASN A 244 34.29 2.50 12.72
C ASN A 244 33.25 3.02 11.71
N LEU A 245 32.18 3.64 12.24
CA LEU A 245 32.12 5.12 12.32
C LEU A 245 30.88 5.59 13.09
N VAL A 246 31.15 6.50 14.01
CA VAL A 246 30.27 7.15 14.98
C VAL A 246 29.79 8.50 14.41
N GLU A 247 28.64 8.94 14.92
CA GLU A 247 28.09 10.32 14.92
C GLU A 247 27.54 10.93 13.61
N PHE A 248 26.22 11.18 13.59
CA PHE A 248 25.67 12.53 13.53
C PHE A 248 24.18 12.52 13.96
N ARG A 249 23.82 13.41 14.90
CA ARG A 249 22.46 13.77 15.32
C ARG A 249 22.17 15.17 14.76
N GLY A 250 20.91 15.43 14.42
CA GLY A 250 20.36 16.79 14.33
C GLY A 250 19.54 17.06 13.07
N ASP A 251 18.25 17.32 13.28
CA ASP A 251 17.36 18.16 12.48
C ASP A 251 16.84 17.64 11.13
N LEU A 252 15.54 17.29 11.11
CA LEU A 252 14.58 17.53 10.02
C LEU A 252 13.17 17.06 10.46
N LEU A 253 12.49 17.88 11.24
CA LEU A 253 11.02 17.91 11.31
C LEU A 253 10.58 19.27 10.77
N ALA A 254 10.45 19.36 9.46
CA ALA A 254 9.72 20.43 8.78
C ALA A 254 9.05 19.82 7.54
N GLU A 255 7.73 19.88 7.52
CA GLU A 255 6.90 19.51 6.36
C GLU A 255 7.18 20.49 5.20
N PRO A 256 7.28 20.04 3.93
CA PRO A 256 7.15 20.94 2.81
C PRO A 256 5.69 20.97 2.34
N SER A 257 5.02 22.07 2.67
CA SER A 257 3.86 22.56 1.95
C SER A 257 4.34 23.54 0.87
N GLY A 258 3.67 23.55 -0.30
CA GLY A 258 3.70 24.69 -1.22
C GLY A 258 4.54 24.52 -2.49
N TYR A 259 3.88 24.07 -3.55
CA TYR A 259 4.20 24.47 -4.92
C TYR A 259 3.94 25.98 -5.07
N LYS A 260 4.94 26.78 -5.45
CA LYS A 260 4.77 28.07 -6.16
C LYS A 260 6.02 28.41 -6.98
N ASP A 261 5.81 28.49 -8.29
CA ASP A 261 6.31 29.44 -9.29
C ASP A 261 7.74 29.99 -9.20
N LEU A 262 8.49 29.73 -10.29
CA LEU A 262 9.71 30.42 -10.72
C LEU A 262 9.50 31.93 -10.92
N PRO A 263 10.59 32.71 -10.86
CA PRO A 263 11.04 33.33 -12.11
C PRO A 263 12.55 33.21 -12.34
N PHE A 264 12.92 33.01 -13.61
CA PHE A 264 14.29 33.08 -14.12
C PHE A 264 14.77 34.52 -14.24
N GLU A 265 16.03 34.80 -13.88
CA GLU A 265 16.85 35.82 -14.55
C GLU A 265 18.37 35.53 -14.37
N GLY A 266 19.01 35.22 -15.50
CA GLY A 266 20.40 35.55 -15.89
C GLY A 266 21.58 35.18 -14.99
N VAL A 267 22.33 34.13 -15.36
CA VAL A 267 23.81 34.15 -15.32
C VAL A 267 24.38 33.35 -16.50
N GLY A 268 25.33 33.96 -17.23
CA GLY A 268 25.86 33.51 -18.51
C GLY A 268 26.87 32.34 -18.45
N VAL A 269 27.07 31.76 -19.62
CA VAL A 269 27.62 30.42 -19.93
C VAL A 269 29.15 30.29 -19.80
N ASN A 270 29.88 31.27 -19.25
CA ASN A 270 31.36 31.25 -19.26
C ASN A 270 32.07 31.15 -17.89
N GLU A 271 31.36 30.91 -16.78
CA GLU A 271 31.99 30.77 -15.44
C GLU A 271 31.83 29.37 -14.79
N LEU A 272 31.52 28.33 -15.57
CA LEU A 272 31.27 26.96 -15.08
C LEU A 272 32.38 25.94 -15.37
N LEU A 273 33.59 26.38 -15.77
CA LEU A 273 34.74 25.51 -16.06
C LEU A 273 35.87 25.55 -15.02
N GLU A 274 35.59 25.98 -13.79
CA GLU A 274 36.51 25.74 -12.67
C GLU A 274 35.79 25.04 -11.50
N GLY A 275 36.13 23.76 -11.34
CA GLY A 275 35.99 22.92 -10.14
C GLY A 275 34.79 23.13 -9.21
N ARG A 276 33.66 22.45 -9.45
CA ARG A 276 32.66 22.22 -8.40
C ARG A 276 33.01 20.96 -7.59
N SER A 277 33.54 21.17 -6.39
CA SER A 277 33.74 20.16 -5.34
C SER A 277 32.44 19.72 -4.63
N ASP A 278 31.29 20.23 -5.05
CA ASP A 278 30.06 20.24 -4.22
C ASP A 278 28.90 19.47 -4.86
N VAL A 279 29.18 18.51 -5.74
CA VAL A 279 28.16 17.55 -6.20
C VAL A 279 28.00 16.50 -5.10
N PRO A 280 26.78 16.19 -4.61
CA PRO A 280 26.57 15.10 -3.69
C PRO A 280 27.18 13.83 -4.29
N LYS A 281 28.23 13.28 -3.65
CA LYS A 281 28.94 12.08 -4.13
C LYS A 281 28.05 10.83 -4.19
N ARG A 282 26.78 10.93 -3.78
CA ARG A 282 25.76 9.89 -3.83
C ARG A 282 24.43 10.51 -4.28
N ALA A 283 23.82 9.92 -5.30
CA ALA A 283 22.40 10.16 -5.59
C ALA A 283 21.56 9.86 -4.33
N PRO A 284 20.40 10.52 -4.12
CA PRO A 284 19.49 10.20 -3.02
C PRO A 284 18.97 8.78 -3.21
N TYR A 285 19.65 7.83 -2.59
CA TYR A 285 19.35 6.42 -2.64
C TYR A 285 18.60 6.03 -1.37
N LYS A 286 17.59 5.16 -1.46
CA LYS A 286 17.01 4.60 -0.24
C LYS A 286 18.06 3.70 0.42
N PRO A 287 18.31 3.80 1.74
CA PRO A 287 19.40 3.08 2.42
C PRO A 287 19.40 1.54 2.27
N HIS A 288 18.22 0.94 2.00
CA HIS A 288 18.07 -0.51 1.83
C HIS A 288 18.53 -1.02 0.47
N PHE A 289 18.51 -0.18 -0.56
CA PHE A 289 19.22 -0.53 -1.77
C PHE A 289 20.70 -0.20 -1.46
N ARG A 290 21.60 -1.17 -1.64
CA ARG A 290 23.06 -0.95 -1.66
C ARG A 290 23.57 -1.22 -3.08
N ALA A 291 24.85 -0.95 -3.34
CA ALA A 291 25.50 -1.08 -4.65
C ALA A 291 24.94 -2.26 -5.47
N ASN A 292 24.42 -1.93 -6.65
CA ASN A 292 23.70 -2.80 -7.59
C ASN A 292 22.67 -3.75 -6.94
N TYR A 293 21.50 -3.19 -6.57
CA TYR A 293 20.39 -3.95 -6.00
C TYR A 293 19.91 -5.14 -6.85
N MET A 294 20.10 -5.12 -8.18
CA MET A 294 19.76 -6.24 -9.05
C MET A 294 20.68 -7.44 -8.77
N THR A 295 21.97 -7.18 -8.51
CA THR A 295 22.91 -8.22 -8.07
C THR A 295 22.53 -8.73 -6.69
N GLY A 296 22.26 -7.83 -5.74
CA GLY A 296 21.86 -8.21 -4.39
C GLY A 296 20.59 -9.05 -4.36
N TRP A 297 19.59 -8.70 -5.18
CA TRP A 297 18.35 -9.46 -5.30
C TRP A 297 18.52 -10.76 -6.06
N ILE A 298 19.24 -10.79 -7.18
CA ILE A 298 19.50 -12.04 -7.90
C ILE A 298 20.35 -12.98 -7.05
N MET A 299 21.37 -12.50 -6.34
CA MET A 299 22.10 -13.33 -5.38
C MET A 299 21.19 -13.80 -4.24
N LYS A 300 20.27 -12.95 -3.75
CA LYS A 300 19.25 -13.36 -2.78
C LYS A 300 18.28 -14.37 -3.39
N GLU A 301 17.80 -14.22 -4.61
CA GLU A 301 16.89 -15.13 -5.31
C GLU A 301 17.60 -16.39 -5.76
N LEU A 302 18.90 -16.40 -6.01
CA LEU A 302 19.68 -17.62 -6.22
C LEU A 302 19.87 -18.34 -4.89
N ARG A 303 20.14 -17.61 -3.79
CA ARG A 303 20.15 -18.16 -2.42
C ARG A 303 18.74 -18.61 -1.99
N MET A 304 17.69 -17.91 -2.39
CA MET A 304 16.30 -18.21 -2.07
C MET A 304 15.70 -19.20 -3.05
N LYS A 305 16.15 -19.38 -4.30
CA LYS A 305 15.82 -20.53 -5.15
C LYS A 305 16.61 -21.76 -4.70
N LYS A 306 17.74 -21.55 -4.02
CA LYS A 306 18.41 -22.56 -3.17
C LYS A 306 17.68 -22.81 -1.82
N HIS A 307 16.73 -21.95 -1.38
CA HIS A 307 16.03 -22.07 -0.08
C HIS A 307 14.48 -22.11 -0.12
N LYS A 308 13.84 -21.77 -1.24
CA LYS A 308 12.47 -22.08 -1.66
C LYS A 308 12.68 -23.23 -2.64
N PRO A 309 12.09 -24.40 -2.41
CA PRO A 309 11.95 -25.35 -3.49
C PRO A 309 11.12 -24.62 -4.55
N HIS A 310 11.71 -24.34 -5.72
CA HIS A 310 10.90 -24.51 -6.91
C HIS A 310 10.29 -25.92 -6.77
N LEU A 311 9.03 -26.10 -7.14
CA LEU A 311 8.44 -27.43 -7.16
C LEU A 311 9.19 -28.39 -8.10
N GLU A 312 10.23 -27.95 -8.78
CA GLU A 312 11.39 -28.74 -9.19
C GLU A 312 12.61 -28.31 -8.36
N CYS A 313 12.70 -28.81 -7.13
CA CYS A 313 14.00 -28.96 -6.51
C CYS A 313 14.67 -29.95 -7.47
N LYS A 314 15.81 -29.62 -8.08
CA LYS A 314 16.85 -30.63 -8.27
C LYS A 314 17.44 -30.89 -6.88
N GLN A 315 16.60 -31.45 -6.00
CA GLN A 315 16.63 -32.82 -5.52
C GLN A 315 18.14 -33.24 -5.47
N LEU A 316 18.63 -33.46 -4.24
CA LEU A 316 20.05 -33.76 -3.98
C LEU A 316 20.48 -34.82 -4.98
N ASP A 317 21.66 -34.72 -5.60
CA ASP A 317 22.28 -35.88 -6.23
C ASP A 317 22.57 -36.89 -5.10
N MET A 318 21.54 -37.69 -4.79
CA MET A 318 21.48 -38.68 -3.72
C MET A 318 22.54 -39.74 -3.94
N LYS A 319 22.94 -39.95 -5.20
CA LYS A 319 24.14 -40.66 -5.58
C LYS A 319 25.35 -40.03 -4.91
N SER A 320 25.67 -38.76 -5.13
CA SER A 320 26.82 -38.09 -4.48
C SER A 320 26.78 -38.07 -2.95
N PHE A 321 25.59 -37.98 -2.34
CA PHE A 321 25.41 -37.96 -0.87
C PHE A 321 25.61 -39.34 -0.23
N LEU A 322 25.07 -40.40 -0.83
CA LEU A 322 25.15 -41.76 -0.30
C LEU A 322 26.43 -42.47 -0.77
N LEU A 323 27.05 -42.05 -1.89
CA LEU A 323 28.40 -42.47 -2.31
C LEU A 323 29.50 -42.10 -1.31
N LEU A 324 29.22 -41.29 -0.29
CA LEU A 324 30.19 -40.99 0.77
C LEU A 324 30.47 -42.23 1.63
N PRO A 325 31.74 -42.54 1.95
CA PRO A 325 32.13 -43.85 2.45
C PRO A 325 31.48 -44.22 3.78
N THR A 326 30.78 -45.35 3.80
CA THR A 326 30.37 -46.02 5.05
C THR A 326 31.56 -46.61 5.83
N ASP A 327 32.75 -46.69 5.23
CA ASP A 327 33.92 -47.35 5.83
C ASP A 327 35.08 -46.42 6.29
N VAL A 328 34.99 -45.10 6.13
CA VAL A 328 36.14 -44.19 6.45
C VAL A 328 36.20 -43.75 7.93
N LEU A 329 35.49 -44.42 8.83
CA LEU A 329 35.69 -44.27 10.29
C LEU A 329 36.49 -45.41 10.92
N HIS A 330 37.03 -46.33 10.14
CA HIS A 330 38.01 -47.33 10.60
C HIS A 330 39.37 -47.15 9.90
N GLY A 331 40.38 -46.71 10.69
CA GLY A 331 41.77 -47.18 10.56
C GLY A 331 42.62 -46.76 9.34
N VAL A 332 43.46 -45.73 9.53
CA VAL A 332 44.93 -45.70 9.31
C VAL A 332 45.56 -46.78 8.38
N ARG A 333 46.07 -46.42 7.16
CA ARG A 333 47.48 -46.58 6.63
C ARG A 333 47.67 -46.69 5.09
N LEU A 334 48.69 -45.95 4.60
CA LEU A 334 49.75 -46.21 3.57
C LEU A 334 49.51 -46.04 2.03
N PHE A 335 50.32 -45.12 1.46
CA PHE A 335 51.15 -45.16 0.22
C PHE A 335 50.60 -45.23 -1.22
N ASN A 336 50.95 -44.17 -1.99
CA ASN A 336 51.57 -44.10 -3.33
C ASN A 336 50.74 -44.25 -4.64
N PRO A 337 51.25 -43.75 -5.80
CA PRO A 337 50.48 -42.94 -6.75
C PRO A 337 50.36 -43.59 -8.14
N CYS A 338 49.50 -43.06 -9.01
CA CYS A 338 49.64 -42.96 -10.47
C CYS A 338 48.27 -42.92 -11.14
N SER A 339 48.01 -41.86 -11.91
CA SER A 339 47.74 -41.89 -13.35
C SER A 339 46.90 -40.67 -13.74
N GLY A 340 47.49 -39.84 -14.60
CA GLY A 340 46.84 -38.65 -15.12
C GLY A 340 45.70 -38.99 -16.07
N ARG A 341 44.68 -38.12 -16.06
CA ARG A 341 43.86 -37.73 -17.21
C ARG A 341 43.16 -36.41 -16.86
N SER A 342 43.44 -35.38 -17.65
CA SER A 342 42.78 -34.08 -17.63
C SER A 342 41.36 -34.18 -18.23
N LEU A 343 40.34 -33.70 -17.51
CA LEU A 343 39.01 -33.41 -18.05
C LEU A 343 38.84 -31.87 -18.24
N PRO A 344 38.14 -31.39 -19.29
CA PRO A 344 38.28 -30.01 -19.77
C PRO A 344 37.35 -29.02 -19.06
N PHE A 345 37.91 -27.91 -18.57
CA PHE A 345 37.24 -26.76 -17.91
C PHE A 345 36.03 -26.15 -18.66
N VAL A 346 35.82 -26.47 -19.95
CA VAL A 346 34.81 -25.86 -20.83
C VAL A 346 33.38 -26.18 -20.38
N GLN A 347 33.11 -27.42 -19.97
CA GLN A 347 31.75 -27.85 -19.64
C GLN A 347 31.22 -27.20 -18.35
N ILE A 348 32.07 -26.86 -17.39
CA ILE A 348 31.64 -26.32 -16.09
C ILE A 348 31.07 -24.91 -16.25
N PHE A 349 31.69 -24.07 -17.08
CA PHE A 349 31.27 -22.67 -17.26
C PHE A 349 29.91 -22.53 -17.97
N GLU A 350 29.49 -23.53 -18.73
CA GLU A 350 28.19 -23.54 -19.42
C GLU A 350 26.99 -23.66 -18.46
N TRP A 351 27.20 -24.21 -17.26
CA TRP A 351 26.15 -24.43 -16.25
C TRP A 351 26.09 -23.37 -15.16
N LEU A 352 27.02 -22.40 -15.14
CA LEU A 352 27.06 -21.35 -14.13
C LEU A 352 26.05 -20.25 -14.42
N HIS A 353 25.54 -19.60 -13.38
CA HIS A 353 24.71 -18.41 -13.57
C HIS A 353 25.60 -17.28 -14.15
N PRO A 354 25.06 -16.42 -15.04
CA PRO A 354 25.83 -15.31 -15.61
C PRO A 354 26.47 -14.34 -14.59
N VAL A 355 25.92 -14.28 -13.36
CA VAL A 355 26.51 -13.54 -12.22
C VAL A 355 27.80 -14.18 -11.72
N ASP A 356 27.86 -15.51 -11.69
CA ASP A 356 29.03 -16.26 -11.20
C ASP A 356 30.16 -16.22 -12.23
N LEU A 357 29.82 -16.32 -13.52
CA LEU A 357 30.79 -16.09 -14.62
C LEU A 357 31.36 -14.67 -14.55
N TYR A 358 30.52 -13.68 -14.24
CA TYR A 358 30.96 -12.31 -14.01
C TYR A 358 31.93 -12.23 -12.82
N HIS A 359 31.59 -12.77 -11.64
CA HIS A 359 32.47 -12.76 -10.47
C HIS A 359 33.77 -13.55 -10.71
N LEU A 360 33.72 -14.69 -11.38
CA LEU A 360 34.91 -15.46 -11.79
C LEU A 360 35.85 -14.64 -12.68
N SER A 361 35.30 -13.83 -13.60
CA SER A 361 36.09 -12.92 -14.44
C SER A 361 36.77 -11.78 -13.67
N GLN A 362 36.32 -11.52 -12.43
CA GLN A 362 36.88 -10.49 -11.54
C GLN A 362 37.81 -11.09 -10.46
N SER A 363 37.81 -12.43 -10.28
CA SER A 363 38.55 -13.11 -9.21
C SER A 363 40.08 -13.09 -9.39
N THR A 364 40.58 -13.53 -10.54
CA THR A 364 42.03 -13.60 -10.85
C THR A 364 42.30 -13.28 -12.31
N ARG A 365 43.51 -12.80 -12.63
CA ARG A 365 43.92 -12.51 -14.01
C ARG A 365 43.88 -13.76 -14.91
N THR A 366 44.22 -14.92 -14.37
CA THR A 366 44.20 -16.20 -15.10
C THR A 366 42.78 -16.61 -15.46
N LEU A 367 41.85 -16.60 -14.50
CA LEU A 367 40.44 -16.95 -14.75
C LEU A 367 39.77 -15.92 -15.67
N ARG A 368 40.07 -14.63 -15.50
CA ARG A 368 39.64 -13.58 -16.44
C ARG A 368 40.10 -13.88 -17.86
N GLY A 369 41.38 -14.25 -18.03
CA GLY A 369 41.96 -14.60 -19.32
C GLY A 369 41.32 -15.83 -19.97
N VAL A 370 40.86 -16.81 -19.17
CA VAL A 370 40.17 -18.01 -19.66
C VAL A 370 38.71 -17.70 -20.01
N VAL A 371 37.95 -17.10 -19.10
CA VAL A 371 36.50 -16.86 -19.24
C VAL A 371 36.17 -15.83 -20.33
N LEU A 372 37.08 -14.87 -20.58
CA LEU A 372 36.92 -13.87 -21.64
C LEU A 372 37.57 -14.27 -22.98
N ASN A 373 38.21 -15.44 -23.06
CA ASN A 373 38.79 -15.91 -24.30
C ASN A 373 37.69 -16.30 -25.30
N GLN A 374 37.92 -15.99 -26.57
CA GLN A 374 37.02 -16.26 -27.68
C GLN A 374 36.55 -17.73 -27.74
N THR A 375 37.40 -18.68 -27.35
CA THR A 375 37.08 -20.12 -27.29
C THR A 375 35.94 -20.44 -26.30
N TYR A 376 35.70 -19.60 -25.29
CA TYR A 376 34.70 -19.80 -24.24
C TYR A 376 33.48 -18.87 -24.37
N ARG A 377 33.33 -18.11 -25.47
CA ARG A 377 32.11 -17.33 -25.74
C ARG A 377 30.84 -18.19 -25.74
N GLY A 378 30.94 -19.44 -26.19
CA GLY A 378 29.83 -20.40 -26.15
C GLY A 378 29.29 -20.64 -24.75
N ALA A 379 30.16 -20.62 -23.73
CA ALA A 379 29.77 -20.84 -22.34
C ALA A 379 28.83 -19.75 -21.81
N TRP A 380 29.09 -18.48 -22.14
CA TRP A 380 28.20 -17.38 -21.76
C TRP A 380 26.82 -17.47 -22.42
N LYS A 381 26.77 -17.87 -23.70
CA LYS A 381 25.49 -18.09 -24.42
C LYS A 381 24.68 -19.21 -23.79
N SER A 382 25.33 -20.32 -23.45
CA SER A 382 24.69 -21.44 -22.76
C SER A 382 24.20 -21.02 -21.37
N ALA A 383 25.02 -20.29 -20.61
CA ALA A 383 24.66 -19.79 -19.28
C ALA A 383 23.41 -18.90 -19.31
N PHE A 384 23.29 -17.94 -20.24
CA PHE A 384 22.09 -17.11 -20.36
C PHE A 384 20.85 -17.89 -20.83
N ARG A 385 21.00 -18.98 -21.60
CA ARG A 385 19.88 -19.81 -22.05
C ARG A 385 19.27 -20.69 -20.97
N LEU A 386 20.01 -20.95 -19.88
CA LEU A 386 19.52 -21.77 -18.77
C LEU A 386 18.54 -21.02 -17.85
N TYR A 387 18.46 -19.69 -17.96
CA TYR A 387 17.70 -18.83 -17.06
C TYR A 387 16.76 -17.91 -17.83
N ASP A 388 15.52 -18.38 -18.04
CA ASP A 388 14.45 -17.63 -18.72
C ASP A 388 14.00 -16.38 -17.94
N ASP A 389 14.37 -16.27 -16.66
CA ASP A 389 14.07 -15.11 -15.81
C ASP A 389 15.07 -13.97 -15.97
N LEU A 390 16.12 -14.12 -16.79
CA LEU A 390 17.05 -13.04 -17.12
C LEU A 390 16.72 -12.38 -18.47
N PRO A 391 17.00 -11.07 -18.63
CA PRO A 391 16.80 -10.42 -19.91
C PRO A 391 17.81 -10.94 -20.94
N THR A 392 17.29 -11.32 -22.11
CA THR A 392 18.08 -11.83 -23.23
C THR A 392 19.16 -10.83 -23.67
N CYS A 393 20.38 -11.32 -23.89
CA CYS A 393 21.47 -10.48 -24.39
C CYS A 393 21.14 -9.94 -25.80
N PRO A 394 21.21 -8.61 -26.01
CA PRO A 394 21.07 -8.01 -27.34
C PRO A 394 22.19 -8.44 -28.30
N GLU A 395 21.91 -8.45 -29.61
CA GLU A 395 22.91 -8.85 -30.63
C GLU A 395 24.08 -7.86 -30.74
N ASP A 396 23.86 -6.59 -30.37
CA ASP A 396 24.84 -5.50 -30.42
C ASP A 396 25.81 -5.49 -29.23
N VAL A 397 25.58 -6.32 -28.21
CA VAL A 397 26.37 -6.37 -26.97
C VAL A 397 26.88 -7.80 -26.73
N SER A 398 28.12 -7.96 -26.28
CA SER A 398 28.62 -9.29 -25.89
C SER A 398 28.05 -9.73 -24.54
N GLU A 399 27.82 -11.03 -24.36
CA GLU A 399 27.26 -11.59 -23.12
C GLU A 399 28.06 -11.20 -21.85
N PRO A 400 29.41 -11.15 -21.85
CA PRO A 400 30.16 -10.65 -20.70
C PRO A 400 29.93 -9.17 -20.40
N GLN A 401 29.75 -8.33 -21.43
CA GLN A 401 29.43 -6.91 -21.26
C GLN A 401 28.00 -6.73 -20.72
N TRP A 402 27.06 -7.54 -21.21
CA TRP A 402 25.68 -7.58 -20.71
C TRP A 402 25.63 -8.02 -19.25
N SER A 403 26.36 -9.08 -18.88
CA SER A 403 26.51 -9.50 -17.48
C SER A 403 27.16 -8.42 -16.62
N SER A 404 28.13 -7.67 -17.14
CA SER A 404 28.67 -6.54 -16.41
C SER A 404 27.62 -5.44 -16.19
N LEU A 405 26.81 -5.10 -17.20
CA LEU A 405 25.74 -4.11 -17.06
C LEU A 405 24.74 -4.52 -15.97
N LEU A 406 24.34 -5.80 -15.94
CA LEU A 406 23.40 -6.37 -14.98
C LEU A 406 24.00 -6.49 -13.57
N PHE A 407 25.24 -6.99 -13.45
CA PHE A 407 25.80 -7.48 -12.18
C PHE A 407 27.02 -6.71 -11.66
N GLY A 408 27.52 -5.74 -12.43
CA GLY A 408 28.72 -4.98 -12.07
C GLY A 408 28.51 -3.94 -10.96
N PRO A 409 29.60 -3.30 -10.51
CA PRO A 409 29.53 -2.30 -9.43
C PRO A 409 28.66 -1.10 -9.82
N ASP A 410 28.22 -0.32 -8.84
CA ASP A 410 27.37 0.86 -9.05
C ASP A 410 28.14 2.09 -9.59
N THR A 411 29.21 1.90 -10.34
CA THR A 411 30.04 2.96 -10.92
C THR A 411 29.51 3.42 -12.26
N CYS A 412 29.49 4.74 -12.48
CA CYS A 412 29.05 5.32 -13.75
C CYS A 412 30.08 5.08 -14.85
N ASP A 413 29.64 4.62 -16.01
CA ASP A 413 30.51 4.34 -17.16
C ASP A 413 31.05 5.61 -17.85
N ILE A 414 30.55 6.80 -17.46
CA ILE A 414 30.98 8.09 -18.00
C ILE A 414 31.93 8.79 -17.02
N CYS A 415 31.48 9.01 -15.78
CA CYS A 415 32.23 9.82 -14.80
C CYS A 415 32.88 9.01 -13.67
N GLY A 416 32.63 7.70 -13.55
CA GLY A 416 33.17 6.85 -12.49
C GLY A 416 32.51 6.98 -11.12
N ASN A 417 31.58 7.93 -10.92
CA ASN A 417 30.89 8.11 -9.65
C ASN A 417 30.01 6.91 -9.28
N HIS A 418 29.88 6.66 -7.97
CA HIS A 418 29.01 5.61 -7.42
C HIS A 418 27.52 5.98 -7.47
N GLY A 419 26.64 4.99 -7.28
CA GLY A 419 25.19 5.15 -7.39
C GLY A 419 24.65 5.19 -8.82
N ALA A 420 25.43 4.72 -9.80
CA ALA A 420 24.98 4.56 -11.18
C ALA A 420 24.08 3.33 -11.32
N LEU A 421 23.04 3.48 -12.14
CA LEU A 421 22.06 2.43 -12.42
C LEU A 421 22.11 2.05 -13.90
N ALA A 422 21.79 0.80 -14.22
CA ALA A 422 21.73 0.34 -15.60
C ALA A 422 20.67 1.13 -16.38
N ASP A 423 21.06 1.59 -17.56
CA ASP A 423 20.15 2.10 -18.58
C ASP A 423 20.21 1.11 -19.76
N PHE A 424 19.13 0.36 -19.94
CA PHE A 424 19.09 -0.71 -20.93
C PHE A 424 18.93 -0.19 -22.37
N ALA A 425 18.46 1.05 -22.57
CA ALA A 425 18.43 1.68 -23.89
C ALA A 425 19.85 2.14 -24.27
N PHE A 426 20.61 2.71 -23.34
CA PHE A 426 21.98 3.19 -23.59
C PHE A 426 23.07 2.13 -23.39
N ARG A 427 22.72 0.93 -22.89
CA ARG A 427 23.65 -0.16 -22.56
C ARG A 427 24.75 0.27 -21.57
N LYS A 428 24.45 1.20 -20.66
CA LYS A 428 25.41 1.86 -19.77
C LYS A 428 24.87 2.01 -18.36
N ARG A 429 25.75 2.01 -17.35
CA ARG A 429 25.41 2.48 -16.00
C ARG A 429 25.60 3.99 -15.90
N LEU A 430 24.52 4.71 -15.62
CA LEU A 430 24.52 6.17 -15.56
C LEU A 430 24.09 6.67 -14.17
N CYS A 431 24.84 7.61 -13.61
CA CYS A 431 24.40 8.37 -12.44
C CYS A 431 23.31 9.39 -12.86
N SER A 432 22.63 10.00 -11.90
CA SER A 432 21.60 11.02 -12.19
C SER A 432 22.17 12.28 -12.83
N ALA A 433 23.44 12.60 -12.57
CA ALA A 433 24.11 13.78 -13.12
C ALA A 433 24.64 13.61 -14.55
N CYS A 434 24.72 12.37 -15.06
CA CYS A 434 25.17 12.08 -16.43
C CYS A 434 23.99 11.78 -17.37
N THR A 435 22.75 11.99 -16.92
CA THR A 435 21.55 11.98 -17.77
C THR A 435 20.99 13.39 -17.78
N ASP A 436 20.89 14.01 -18.95
CA ASP A 436 20.31 15.35 -19.10
C ASP A 436 18.79 15.26 -19.22
N ASP A 437 18.09 16.25 -18.64
CA ASP A 437 16.70 16.54 -18.99
C ASP A 437 16.72 17.41 -20.28
N PRO A 438 15.85 17.15 -21.26
CA PRO A 438 15.88 17.86 -22.55
C PRO A 438 15.51 19.35 -22.44
N ASP A 439 16.27 20.22 -23.11
CA ASP A 439 15.89 21.63 -23.39
C ASP A 439 14.87 21.70 -24.54
N ASP A 440 13.72 22.34 -24.32
CA ASP A 440 12.44 22.29 -25.08
C ASP A 440 12.44 22.48 -26.63
N TRP A 441 13.57 22.61 -27.33
CA TRP A 441 13.62 23.11 -28.71
C TRP A 441 13.83 22.10 -29.85
N LEU A 442 13.92 20.78 -29.62
CA LEU A 442 14.27 19.82 -30.69
C LEU A 442 13.49 18.49 -30.69
N ILE A 443 12.16 18.58 -30.80
CA ILE A 443 11.23 17.43 -30.89
C ILE A 443 11.64 16.42 -31.97
N ILE A 444 12.14 16.88 -33.13
CA ILE A 444 12.54 16.01 -34.24
C ILE A 444 13.77 15.17 -33.87
N VAL A 445 14.78 15.75 -33.22
CA VAL A 445 16.00 15.04 -32.81
C VAL A 445 15.69 13.97 -31.76
N TRP A 446 14.79 14.27 -30.81
CA TRP A 446 14.38 13.31 -29.78
C TRP A 446 13.60 12.11 -30.31
N SER A 447 12.91 12.29 -31.44
CA SER A 447 12.23 11.20 -32.12
C SER A 447 13.20 10.20 -32.77
N MET A 448 14.46 10.61 -33.00
CA MET A 448 15.50 9.85 -33.70
C MET A 448 16.45 9.09 -32.78
N ILE A 449 16.53 9.43 -31.50
CA ILE A 449 17.49 8.81 -30.57
C ILE A 449 16.77 7.97 -29.50
N PRO A 450 17.42 6.89 -28.99
CA PRO A 450 16.86 6.11 -27.89
C PRO A 450 16.58 6.99 -26.68
N LYS A 451 15.49 6.70 -25.98
CA LYS A 451 15.13 7.39 -24.73
C LYS A 451 15.40 6.48 -23.54
N SER A 452 15.92 7.07 -22.47
CA SER A 452 16.02 6.40 -21.18
C SER A 452 14.62 6.05 -20.70
N SER A 453 14.44 4.79 -20.32
CA SER A 453 13.23 4.35 -19.65
C SER A 453 13.27 4.59 -18.14
N ARG A 454 14.20 5.38 -17.60
CA ARG A 454 14.37 5.57 -16.15
C ARG A 454 13.56 6.76 -15.62
N ARG A 455 12.62 6.52 -14.69
CA ARG A 455 11.63 7.51 -14.19
C ARG A 455 12.12 8.45 -13.08
N ILE A 456 13.31 8.21 -12.51
CA ILE A 456 14.01 8.85 -11.35
C ILE A 456 14.35 7.73 -10.35
N SER A 457 15.60 7.69 -9.88
CA SER A 457 16.10 6.62 -8.98
C SER A 457 15.94 5.21 -9.60
N THR A 458 15.73 4.17 -8.79
CA THR A 458 15.71 2.73 -9.14
C THR A 458 14.50 2.23 -9.95
N THR A 459 13.72 3.10 -10.59
CA THR A 459 12.45 2.73 -11.26
C THR A 459 12.48 2.96 -12.77
N TYR A 460 11.80 2.08 -13.51
CA TYR A 460 11.73 2.10 -14.99
C TYR A 460 10.29 2.28 -15.48
N PHE A 461 10.12 2.93 -16.62
CA PHE A 461 8.88 3.08 -17.36
C PHE A 461 8.54 1.78 -18.08
N THR A 462 7.30 1.32 -17.90
CA THR A 462 6.65 0.29 -18.72
C THR A 462 5.64 0.96 -19.66
N GLU A 463 5.19 0.26 -20.71
CA GLU A 463 4.38 0.74 -21.86
C GLU A 463 3.17 1.67 -21.57
N HIS A 464 2.78 1.88 -20.30
CA HIS A 464 1.57 2.58 -19.88
C HIS A 464 1.78 3.99 -19.27
N MET A 465 2.98 4.59 -19.37
CA MET A 465 3.24 5.92 -18.80
C MET A 465 3.75 6.93 -19.85
N THR A 466 3.15 8.12 -19.86
CA THR A 466 3.30 9.19 -20.87
C THR A 466 4.73 9.75 -21.04
N ASP A 467 5.02 10.22 -22.26
CA ASP A 467 6.33 10.68 -22.79
C ASP A 467 6.99 11.90 -22.10
N HIS A 468 6.33 12.52 -21.10
CA HIS A 468 6.73 13.80 -20.52
C HIS A 468 7.97 13.78 -19.59
N TYR A 469 8.68 12.65 -19.50
CA TYR A 469 9.87 12.48 -18.65
C TYR A 469 11.01 11.72 -19.35
N ALA A 470 11.01 11.68 -20.68
CA ALA A 470 12.05 11.00 -21.46
C ALA A 470 13.41 11.70 -21.29
N ARG A 471 14.46 10.93 -20.98
CA ARG A 471 15.85 11.43 -20.86
C ARG A 471 16.72 10.91 -21.98
N TYR A 472 17.72 11.69 -22.37
CA TYR A 472 18.57 11.38 -23.52
C TYR A 472 20.06 11.45 -23.16
N LEU A 473 20.89 10.73 -23.91
CA LEU A 473 22.34 10.85 -23.77
C LEU A 473 22.81 12.11 -24.50
N LYS A 474 23.34 13.09 -23.76
CA LYS A 474 23.80 14.38 -24.30
C LYS A 474 24.67 14.24 -25.56
N LYS A 475 25.65 13.33 -25.51
CA LYS A 475 26.56 13.06 -26.64
C LYS A 475 25.83 12.62 -27.91
N ASP A 476 24.78 11.82 -27.78
CA ASP A 476 24.02 11.31 -28.93
C ASP A 476 23.07 12.37 -29.49
N VAL A 477 22.53 13.23 -28.61
CA VAL A 477 21.77 14.43 -28.99
C VAL A 477 22.67 15.34 -29.84
N ASP A 478 23.85 15.72 -29.32
CA ASP A 478 24.78 16.62 -30.00
C ASP A 478 25.22 16.07 -31.36
N ALA A 479 25.58 14.78 -31.41
CA ALA A 479 25.98 14.13 -32.66
C ALA A 479 24.84 14.03 -33.69
N THR A 480 23.59 13.87 -33.23
CA THR A 480 22.43 13.83 -34.13
C THR A 480 22.07 15.22 -34.63
N ILE A 481 22.19 16.25 -33.78
CA ILE A 481 22.04 17.65 -34.18
C ILE A 481 23.04 17.98 -35.30
N ASP A 482 24.31 17.60 -35.15
CA ASP A 482 25.34 17.88 -36.16
C ASP A 482 25.05 17.17 -37.50
N LYS A 483 24.58 15.91 -37.46
CA LYS A 483 24.17 15.19 -38.66
C LYS A 483 22.96 15.81 -39.34
N VAL A 484 21.92 16.17 -38.58
CA VAL A 484 20.71 16.82 -39.11
C VAL A 484 21.07 18.16 -39.73
N LYS A 485 21.95 18.96 -39.09
CA LYS A 485 22.45 20.22 -39.66
C LYS A 485 23.16 20.00 -41.01
N HIS A 486 23.93 18.93 -41.15
CA HIS A 486 24.60 18.62 -42.42
C HIS A 486 23.59 18.29 -43.53
N PHE A 487 22.60 17.43 -43.25
CA PHE A 487 21.53 17.13 -44.22
C PHE A 487 20.72 18.37 -44.61
N LEU A 488 20.39 19.23 -43.64
CA LEU A 488 19.67 20.48 -43.92
C LEU A 488 20.51 21.42 -44.79
N ALA A 489 21.83 21.50 -44.55
CA ALA A 489 22.74 22.28 -45.39
C ALA A 489 22.84 21.73 -46.83
N ASP A 490 22.84 20.41 -47.02
CA ASP A 490 22.86 19.77 -48.33
C ASP A 490 21.53 19.98 -49.10
N ILE A 491 20.39 19.99 -48.39
CA ILE A 491 19.07 20.33 -48.93
C ILE A 491 19.04 21.80 -49.37
N ASP A 492 19.52 22.72 -48.52
CA ASP A 492 19.57 24.15 -48.84
C ASP A 492 20.53 24.45 -50.01
N ALA A 493 21.55 23.61 -50.21
CA ALA A 493 22.50 23.68 -51.32
C ALA A 493 22.02 22.97 -52.61
N ASP A 494 20.79 22.43 -52.62
CA ASP A 494 20.15 21.73 -53.76
C ASP A 494 21.00 20.58 -54.33
N VAL A 495 21.70 19.86 -53.44
CA VAL A 495 22.48 18.67 -53.81
C VAL A 495 21.52 17.57 -54.31
N PRO A 496 21.80 16.90 -55.44
CA PRO A 496 20.97 15.81 -55.95
C PRO A 496 20.72 14.74 -54.89
N ASP A 497 19.48 14.25 -54.81
CA ASP A 497 19.02 13.20 -53.90
C ASP A 497 19.14 13.53 -52.40
N ALA A 498 19.49 14.75 -52.00
CA ALA A 498 19.67 15.13 -50.58
C ALA A 498 18.40 14.95 -49.72
N MET A 499 17.23 15.28 -50.28
CA MET A 499 15.94 15.09 -49.62
C MET A 499 15.60 13.60 -49.43
N GLU A 500 15.87 12.76 -50.45
CA GLU A 500 15.63 11.32 -50.39
C GLU A 500 16.59 10.67 -49.38
N ASN A 501 17.87 11.06 -49.42
CA ASN A 501 18.88 10.62 -48.44
C ASN A 501 18.52 11.02 -47.00
N TYR A 502 17.97 12.21 -46.77
CA TYR A 502 17.50 12.63 -45.45
C TYR A 502 16.29 11.81 -44.98
N GLN A 503 15.33 11.52 -45.86
CA GLN A 503 14.18 10.67 -45.54
C GLN A 503 14.59 9.23 -45.22
N THR A 504 15.50 8.65 -46.01
CA THR A 504 16.09 7.33 -45.71
C THR A 504 16.82 7.35 -44.38
N PHE A 505 17.61 8.38 -44.08
CA PHE A 505 18.28 8.53 -42.78
C PHE A 505 17.28 8.58 -41.62
N VAL A 506 16.19 9.35 -41.73
CA VAL A 506 15.14 9.44 -40.70
C VAL A 506 14.50 8.07 -40.46
N LEU A 507 14.13 7.35 -41.52
CA LEU A 507 13.50 6.03 -41.45
C LEU A 507 14.44 4.98 -40.86
N ASP A 508 15.68 4.89 -41.36
CA ASP A 508 16.70 3.98 -40.84
C ASP A 508 16.99 4.22 -39.36
N THR A 509 17.00 5.49 -38.96
CA THR A 509 17.29 5.89 -37.58
C THR A 509 16.09 5.60 -36.67
N ALA A 510 14.86 5.80 -37.14
CA ALA A 510 13.65 5.40 -36.43
C ALA A 510 13.57 3.88 -36.23
N GLU A 511 13.89 3.09 -37.27
CA GLU A 511 13.90 1.61 -37.18
C GLU A 511 15.00 1.12 -36.22
N LYS A 512 16.19 1.72 -36.26
CA LYS A 512 17.27 1.42 -35.30
C LYS A 512 16.84 1.74 -33.87
N ARG A 513 16.18 2.88 -33.65
CA ARG A 513 15.64 3.26 -32.35
C ARG A 513 14.59 2.27 -31.87
N GLU A 514 13.61 1.91 -32.70
CA GLU A 514 12.54 0.98 -32.33
C GLU A 514 13.11 -0.40 -31.93
N ARG A 515 14.13 -0.89 -32.64
CA ARG A 515 14.85 -2.11 -32.24
C ARG A 515 15.52 -2.00 -30.87
N ILE A 516 16.14 -0.86 -30.55
CA ILE A 516 16.76 -0.61 -29.25
C ILE A 516 15.71 -0.53 -28.16
N ASP A 517 14.63 0.22 -28.38
CA ASP A 517 13.53 0.40 -27.43
C ASP A 517 12.88 -0.98 -27.11
N LEU A 518 12.57 -1.78 -28.14
CA LEU A 518 12.01 -3.13 -27.97
C LEU A 518 12.98 -4.09 -27.24
N SER A 519 14.28 -4.00 -27.54
CA SER A 519 15.31 -4.81 -26.87
C SER A 519 15.48 -4.39 -25.40
N ALA A 520 15.37 -3.11 -25.08
CA ALA A 520 15.48 -2.58 -23.72
C ALA A 520 14.24 -2.87 -22.88
N GLN A 521 13.04 -2.92 -23.48
CA GLN A 521 11.77 -3.09 -22.79
C GLN A 521 11.74 -4.31 -21.86
N LYS A 522 12.13 -5.49 -22.35
CA LYS A 522 12.16 -6.71 -21.52
C LYS A 522 13.10 -6.59 -20.32
N ALA A 523 14.23 -5.91 -20.50
CA ALA A 523 15.19 -5.67 -19.43
C ALA A 523 14.69 -4.62 -18.42
N ASN A 524 13.98 -3.58 -18.89
CA ASN A 524 13.31 -2.59 -18.05
C ASN A 524 12.22 -3.24 -17.19
N GLU A 525 11.36 -4.06 -17.79
CA GLU A 525 10.29 -4.80 -17.11
C GLU A 525 10.86 -5.74 -16.06
N TRP A 526 11.92 -6.48 -16.40
CA TRP A 526 12.64 -7.33 -15.46
C TRP A 526 13.20 -6.53 -14.27
N ALA A 527 13.94 -5.45 -14.52
CA ALA A 527 14.56 -4.65 -13.47
C ALA A 527 13.52 -3.95 -12.57
N GLN A 528 12.39 -3.56 -13.15
CA GLN A 528 11.25 -3.02 -12.42
C GLN A 528 10.59 -4.10 -11.55
N GLY A 529 10.38 -5.31 -12.07
CA GLY A 529 9.88 -6.45 -11.29
C GLY A 529 10.80 -6.81 -10.12
N VAL A 530 12.12 -6.80 -10.32
CA VAL A 530 13.11 -6.97 -9.25
C VAL A 530 12.95 -5.90 -8.17
N TYR A 531 12.80 -4.63 -8.55
CA TYR A 531 12.58 -3.54 -7.61
C TYR A 531 11.28 -3.70 -6.81
N GLU A 532 10.18 -4.04 -7.47
CA GLU A 532 8.87 -4.24 -6.85
C GLU A 532 8.88 -5.40 -5.85
N ASN A 533 9.57 -6.49 -6.18
CA ASN A 533 9.70 -7.64 -5.28
C ASN A 533 10.53 -7.30 -4.03
N ILE A 534 11.64 -6.55 -4.18
CA ILE A 534 12.43 -6.08 -3.04
C ILE A 534 11.58 -5.21 -2.12
N CYS A 535 10.85 -4.24 -2.69
CA CYS A 535 9.97 -3.36 -1.93
C CYS A 535 8.90 -4.14 -1.18
N SER A 536 8.28 -5.11 -1.85
CA SER A 536 7.21 -5.94 -1.28
C SER A 536 7.72 -6.79 -0.11
N GLU A 537 8.86 -7.46 -0.26
CA GLU A 537 9.47 -8.25 0.81
C GLU A 537 9.89 -7.39 2.00
N HIS A 538 10.45 -6.21 1.73
CA HIS A 538 10.83 -5.27 2.76
C HIS A 538 9.61 -4.80 3.57
N GLU A 539 8.53 -4.43 2.88
CA GLU A 539 7.28 -4.03 3.53
C GLU A 539 6.65 -5.19 4.33
N ARG A 540 6.67 -6.41 3.80
CA ARG A 540 6.18 -7.61 4.50
C ARG A 540 6.91 -7.82 5.83
N LEU A 541 8.25 -7.79 5.83
CA LEU A 541 9.05 -7.93 7.06
C LEU A 541 8.75 -6.81 8.07
N GLN A 542 8.60 -5.58 7.59
CA GLN A 542 8.24 -4.45 8.45
C GLN A 542 6.86 -4.62 9.08
N GLN A 543 5.88 -5.12 8.32
CA GLN A 543 4.53 -5.40 8.82
C GLN A 543 4.54 -6.52 9.88
N GLU A 544 5.29 -7.59 9.66
CA GLU A 544 5.43 -8.68 10.64
C GLU A 544 6.07 -8.20 11.95
N LEU A 545 7.12 -7.37 11.85
CA LEU A 545 7.77 -6.77 13.02
C LEU A 545 6.85 -5.77 13.74
N LEU A 546 6.10 -4.97 13.00
CA LEU A 546 5.10 -4.06 13.54
C LEU A 546 4.04 -4.83 14.32
N LYS A 547 3.48 -5.90 13.74
CA LYS A 547 2.47 -6.74 14.40
C LYS A 547 2.99 -7.28 15.73
N ARG A 548 4.22 -7.79 15.77
CA ARG A 548 4.88 -8.24 17.02
C ARG A 548 5.03 -7.10 18.04
N CYS A 549 5.34 -5.88 17.60
CA CYS A 549 5.44 -4.72 18.48
C CYS A 549 4.07 -4.32 19.04
N LEU A 550 3.02 -4.30 18.21
CA LEU A 550 1.65 -4.00 18.64
C LEU A 550 1.13 -5.04 19.64
N THR A 551 1.38 -6.34 19.40
CA THR A 551 1.04 -7.41 20.36
C THR A 551 1.70 -7.18 21.72
N ARG A 552 2.96 -6.70 21.76
CA ARG A 552 3.63 -6.35 23.02
C ARG A 552 2.97 -5.18 23.73
N LEU A 553 2.49 -4.17 23.00
CA LEU A 553 1.74 -3.06 23.60
C LEU A 553 0.42 -3.55 24.19
N VAL A 554 -0.30 -4.43 23.49
CA VAL A 554 -1.53 -5.05 24.02
C VAL A 554 -1.24 -5.80 25.32
N ASN A 555 -0.17 -6.61 25.37
CA ASN A 555 0.21 -7.36 26.57
C ASN A 555 0.64 -6.48 27.76
N VAL A 556 1.01 -5.22 27.52
CA VAL A 556 1.36 -4.24 28.56
C VAL A 556 0.13 -3.46 29.07
N GLY A 557 -1.04 -3.66 28.45
CA GLY A 557 -2.32 -3.08 28.88
C GLY A 557 -2.93 -2.08 27.90
N HIS A 558 -2.39 -1.90 26.69
CA HIS A 558 -3.05 -1.09 25.66
C HIS A 558 -4.24 -1.84 25.04
N ASP A 559 -5.33 -1.13 24.75
CA ASP A 559 -6.51 -1.71 24.09
C ASP A 559 -6.19 -2.13 22.64
N SER A 560 -6.62 -3.33 22.25
CA SER A 560 -6.37 -3.87 20.91
C SER A 560 -6.97 -3.00 19.81
N ARG A 561 -8.11 -2.35 20.05
CA ARG A 561 -8.77 -1.47 19.07
C ARG A 561 -7.90 -0.26 18.73
N ASP A 562 -7.21 0.31 19.72
CA ASP A 562 -6.38 1.50 19.56
C ASP A 562 -5.07 1.15 18.85
N THR A 563 -4.49 -0.01 19.16
CA THR A 563 -3.27 -0.51 18.49
C THR A 563 -3.52 -0.84 17.02
N ILE A 564 -4.63 -1.49 16.69
CA ILE A 564 -5.04 -1.75 15.30
C ILE A 564 -5.28 -0.43 14.56
N ALA A 565 -6.00 0.53 15.16
CA ALA A 565 -6.26 1.82 14.54
C ALA A 565 -4.98 2.66 14.31
N ALA A 566 -3.91 2.38 15.07
CA ALA A 566 -2.62 3.06 14.97
C ALA A 566 -1.66 2.40 13.96
N GLU A 567 -1.91 1.14 13.56
CA GLU A 567 -1.00 0.31 12.77
C GLU A 567 -0.48 1.02 11.52
N ARG A 568 -1.36 1.53 10.65
CA ARG A 568 -0.96 2.22 9.42
C ARG A 568 -0.08 3.45 9.68
N LEU A 569 -0.38 4.21 10.74
CA LEU A 569 0.37 5.42 11.09
C LEU A 569 1.78 5.03 11.57
N ILE A 570 1.86 4.05 12.46
CA ILE A 570 3.14 3.53 12.97
C ILE A 570 3.96 2.94 11.81
N PHE A 571 3.33 2.19 10.90
CA PHE A 571 3.99 1.64 9.73
C PHE A 571 4.64 2.74 8.88
N CYS A 572 3.87 3.75 8.46
CA CYS A 572 4.36 4.79 7.55
C CYS A 572 5.36 5.73 8.23
N ALA A 573 5.02 6.27 9.41
CA ALA A 573 5.78 7.34 10.06
C ALA A 573 6.96 6.83 10.89
N LEU A 574 6.99 5.54 11.26
CA LEU A 574 8.05 4.96 12.07
C LEU A 574 8.84 3.89 11.30
N PHE A 575 8.18 2.81 10.86
CA PHE A 575 8.88 1.67 10.25
C PHE A 575 9.44 2.04 8.88
N ARG A 576 8.60 2.57 7.98
CA ARG A 576 9.01 2.98 6.63
C ARG A 576 9.96 4.18 6.67
N ALA A 577 9.63 5.23 7.42
CA ALA A 577 10.45 6.45 7.49
C ALA A 577 11.84 6.22 8.11
N ARG A 578 11.96 5.30 9.09
CA ARG A 578 13.25 5.00 9.77
C ARG A 578 13.86 3.67 9.32
N ASP A 579 13.35 3.08 8.24
CA ASP A 579 13.86 1.85 7.61
C ASP A 579 14.05 0.68 8.60
N ILE A 580 13.07 0.45 9.48
CA ILE A 580 13.19 -0.51 10.59
C ILE A 580 12.92 -1.93 10.08
N ILE A 581 13.98 -2.66 9.74
CA ILE A 581 13.90 -4.08 9.30
C ILE A 581 14.27 -5.10 10.38
N ARG A 582 14.67 -4.64 11.57
CA ARG A 582 14.98 -5.51 12.71
C ARG A 582 14.69 -4.82 14.04
N VAL A 583 13.91 -5.45 14.89
CA VAL A 583 13.55 -4.92 16.21
C VAL A 583 14.30 -5.66 17.32
N THR A 584 15.47 -5.15 17.69
CA THR A 584 16.20 -5.61 18.89
C THR A 584 15.62 -4.99 20.17
N ARG A 585 16.02 -5.46 21.36
CA ARG A 585 15.61 -4.83 22.64
C ARG A 585 15.96 -3.34 22.69
N LYS A 586 17.13 -2.94 22.18
CA LYS A 586 17.59 -1.54 22.13
C LYS A 586 16.74 -0.70 21.18
N VAL A 587 16.45 -1.23 19.98
CA VAL A 587 15.59 -0.56 18.99
C VAL A 587 14.17 -0.41 19.54
N TYR A 588 13.58 -1.49 20.08
CA TYR A 588 12.25 -1.47 20.68
C TYR A 588 12.12 -0.41 21.77
N ARG A 589 13.08 -0.31 22.70
CA ARG A 589 13.09 0.73 23.74
C ARG A 589 13.09 2.16 23.16
N LYS A 590 13.76 2.37 22.02
CA LYS A 590 13.81 3.68 21.35
C LYS A 590 12.49 4.03 20.66
N ILE A 591 11.84 3.05 20.03
CA ILE A 591 10.61 3.29 19.26
C ILE A 591 9.32 3.16 20.08
N LYS A 592 9.39 2.50 21.24
CA LYS A 592 8.25 2.27 22.12
C LYS A 592 7.51 3.58 22.49
N PRO A 593 8.18 4.66 22.93
CA PRO A 593 7.49 5.90 23.28
C PRO A 593 6.71 6.52 22.10
N ASP A 594 7.31 6.51 20.90
CA ASP A 594 6.65 7.02 19.69
C ASP A 594 5.40 6.18 19.34
N MET A 595 5.48 4.86 19.48
CA MET A 595 4.32 3.97 19.28
C MET A 595 3.24 4.20 20.33
N GLU A 596 3.61 4.32 21.62
CA GLU A 596 2.67 4.59 22.70
C GLU A 596 1.96 5.94 22.50
N LEU A 597 2.67 6.98 22.04
CA LEU A 597 2.09 8.26 21.68
C LEU A 597 1.07 8.14 20.52
N MET A 598 1.42 7.40 19.48
CA MET A 598 0.51 7.15 18.33
C MET A 598 -0.72 6.35 18.74
N VAL A 599 -0.57 5.31 19.55
CA VAL A 599 -1.67 4.52 20.11
C VAL A 599 -2.54 5.38 21.02
N SER A 600 -1.94 6.22 21.86
CA SER A 600 -2.67 7.14 22.74
C SER A 600 -3.46 8.18 21.95
N THR A 601 -2.91 8.66 20.83
CA THR A 601 -3.63 9.54 19.89
C THR A 601 -4.86 8.84 19.31
N LYS A 602 -4.76 7.54 19.00
CA LYS A 602 -5.91 6.74 18.53
C LYS A 602 -6.92 6.45 19.63
N LYS A 603 -6.46 6.16 20.85
CA LYS A 603 -7.31 6.06 22.04
C LYS A 603 -8.12 7.33 22.25
N MET A 604 -7.49 8.51 22.22
CA MET A 604 -8.19 9.80 22.36
C MET A 604 -9.24 10.00 21.28
N LYS A 605 -8.94 9.65 20.02
CA LYS A 605 -9.92 9.71 18.92
C LYS A 605 -11.07 8.74 19.11
N ARG A 606 -10.81 7.51 19.56
CA ARG A 606 -11.84 6.50 19.84
C ARG A 606 -12.75 6.96 20.98
N LEU A 607 -12.18 7.36 22.12
CA LEU A 607 -12.93 7.87 23.26
C LEU A 607 -13.77 9.10 22.87
N SER A 608 -13.19 10.02 22.10
CA SER A 608 -13.94 11.16 21.56
C SER A 608 -15.14 10.69 20.72
N TRP A 609 -14.95 9.70 19.83
CA TRP A 609 -16.04 9.16 19.01
C TRP A 609 -17.10 8.40 19.82
N GLU A 610 -16.70 7.55 20.78
CA GLU A 610 -17.60 6.82 21.68
C GLU A 610 -18.45 7.80 22.51
N ARG A 611 -17.83 8.88 23.03
CA ARG A 611 -18.53 9.93 23.77
C ARG A 611 -19.42 10.79 22.88
N GLN A 612 -18.98 11.15 21.67
CA GLN A 612 -19.84 11.83 20.69
C GLN A 612 -21.08 10.99 20.37
N ASN A 613 -20.95 9.68 20.26
CA ASN A 613 -22.07 8.77 20.05
C ASN A 613 -23.01 8.70 21.26
N LEU A 614 -22.49 8.81 22.49
CA LEU A 614 -23.32 8.89 23.69
C LEU A 614 -24.11 10.21 23.71
N VAL A 615 -23.48 11.34 23.43
CA VAL A 615 -24.20 12.63 23.31
C VAL A 615 -25.20 12.58 22.16
N LYS A 616 -24.85 11.93 21.04
CA LYS A 616 -25.76 11.69 19.91
C LYS A 616 -26.99 10.90 20.35
N SER A 617 -26.84 9.84 21.15
CA SER A 617 -27.97 9.02 21.57
C SER A 617 -28.92 9.81 22.47
N TYR A 618 -28.41 10.56 23.45
CA TYR A 618 -29.22 11.44 24.29
C TYR A 618 -29.89 12.57 23.47
N TYR A 619 -29.18 13.12 22.50
CA TYR A 619 -29.73 14.17 21.64
C TYR A 619 -30.83 13.63 20.71
N THR A 620 -30.66 12.43 20.15
CA THR A 620 -31.68 11.73 19.37
C THR A 620 -32.91 11.45 20.23
N GLU A 621 -32.71 11.01 21.48
CA GLU A 621 -33.80 10.79 22.43
C GLU A 621 -34.60 12.07 22.67
N TYR A 622 -33.91 13.18 22.97
CA TYR A 622 -34.53 14.49 23.09
C TYR A 622 -35.29 14.90 21.82
N ARG A 623 -34.70 14.75 20.62
CA ARG A 623 -35.36 15.11 19.36
C ARG A 623 -36.64 14.30 19.12
N LYS A 624 -36.69 13.03 19.53
CA LYS A 624 -37.89 12.19 19.43
C LYS A 624 -39.03 12.66 20.34
N THR A 625 -38.75 13.46 21.37
CA THR A 625 -39.80 14.12 22.19
C THR A 625 -40.47 15.29 21.47
N LEU A 626 -39.82 15.84 20.44
CA LEU A 626 -40.36 16.94 19.65
C LEU A 626 -41.29 16.42 18.55
N LYS A 627 -42.23 17.26 18.13
CA LYS A 627 -43.11 16.94 17.00
C LYS A 627 -42.28 16.81 15.71
N PRO A 628 -42.59 15.88 14.79
CA PRO A 628 -41.79 15.65 13.60
C PRO A 628 -41.51 16.90 12.73
N GLU A 629 -42.46 17.82 12.62
CA GLU A 629 -42.26 19.11 11.93
C GLU A 629 -41.16 19.99 12.56
N GLN A 630 -40.87 19.82 13.85
CA GLN A 630 -39.86 20.58 14.58
C GLN A 630 -38.45 20.01 14.42
N TRP A 631 -38.29 18.77 13.96
CA TRP A 631 -36.97 18.12 13.84
C TRP A 631 -36.01 18.83 12.88
N ALA A 632 -36.54 19.60 11.93
CA ALA A 632 -35.75 20.42 11.01
C ALA A 632 -35.28 21.73 11.66
N TYR A 633 -35.88 22.17 12.76
CA TYR A 633 -35.62 23.46 13.39
C TYR A 633 -34.73 23.37 14.63
N VAL A 634 -34.08 22.23 14.84
CA VAL A 634 -33.11 22.02 15.92
C VAL A 634 -31.70 21.94 15.35
N PRO A 635 -30.70 22.53 16.04
CA PRO A 635 -29.34 22.61 15.52
C PRO A 635 -28.75 21.23 15.27
N PRO A 636 -27.75 21.15 14.38
CA PRO A 636 -27.01 19.92 14.19
C PRO A 636 -26.20 19.58 15.46
N LEU A 637 -26.05 18.27 15.74
CA LEU A 637 -25.44 17.74 16.98
C LEU A 637 -24.11 18.41 17.36
N HIS A 638 -23.27 18.72 16.38
CA HIS A 638 -21.94 19.29 16.61
C HIS A 638 -21.96 20.67 17.30
N GLN A 639 -23.06 21.43 17.21
CA GLN A 639 -23.16 22.70 17.96
C GLN A 639 -23.28 22.45 19.45
N ASN A 640 -23.88 21.32 19.85
CA ASN A 640 -24.00 20.95 21.25
C ASN A 640 -22.63 20.69 21.87
N PHE A 641 -21.65 20.24 21.09
CA PHE A 641 -20.29 19.96 21.55
C PHE A 641 -19.50 21.20 21.99
N LYS A 642 -19.98 22.41 21.67
CA LYS A 642 -19.34 23.67 22.07
C LYS A 642 -19.72 24.12 23.48
N ASP A 643 -20.83 23.61 24.01
CA ASP A 643 -21.32 23.95 25.35
C ASP A 643 -20.50 23.23 26.43
N SER A 644 -20.24 23.91 27.55
CA SER A 644 -19.27 23.47 28.57
C SER A 644 -19.44 22.01 29.03
N PRO A 645 -20.63 21.52 29.46
CA PRO A 645 -20.75 20.15 29.96
C PRO A 645 -20.43 19.09 28.89
N PHE A 646 -20.72 19.36 27.63
CA PHE A 646 -20.43 18.43 26.53
C PHE A 646 -19.00 18.57 26.04
N ARG A 647 -18.48 19.79 25.91
CA ARG A 647 -17.09 20.05 25.53
C ARG A 647 -16.13 19.40 26.52
N ASP A 648 -16.36 19.63 27.81
CA ASP A 648 -15.49 19.16 28.88
C ASP A 648 -15.55 17.62 28.95
N PHE A 649 -16.73 17.02 28.74
CA PHE A 649 -16.91 15.56 28.54
C PHE A 649 -16.14 15.01 27.33
N LEU A 650 -16.17 15.71 26.20
CA LEU A 650 -15.49 15.30 24.98
C LEU A 650 -13.96 15.43 25.07
N SER A 651 -13.44 16.42 25.80
CA SER A 651 -12.00 16.68 25.95
C SER A 651 -11.33 15.91 27.08
N PHE A 652 -12.07 15.19 27.91
CA PHE A 652 -11.52 14.54 29.11
C PHE A 652 -10.59 13.36 28.77
N GLU A 653 -9.33 13.37 29.21
CA GLU A 653 -8.34 12.39 28.74
C GLU A 653 -8.45 11.00 29.41
N SER A 654 -9.15 10.90 30.54
CA SER A 654 -9.21 9.69 31.40
C SER A 654 -10.60 9.04 31.45
N ASP A 655 -10.68 7.81 31.94
CA ASP A 655 -11.92 7.09 32.29
C ASP A 655 -11.98 7.01 33.83
N PRO A 656 -13.11 7.25 34.54
CA PRO A 656 -14.48 7.44 34.06
C PRO A 656 -15.01 8.85 34.36
N MET A 657 -15.35 9.61 33.32
CA MET A 657 -16.26 10.74 33.47
C MET A 657 -17.58 10.33 32.83
N GLU A 658 -18.63 10.20 33.61
CA GLU A 658 -19.96 9.85 33.13
C GLU A 658 -20.79 11.12 32.92
N LEU A 659 -21.33 11.29 31.72
CA LEU A 659 -22.35 12.31 31.46
C LEU A 659 -23.71 11.74 31.87
N SER A 660 -24.29 12.23 32.97
CA SER A 660 -25.65 11.82 33.37
C SER A 660 -26.66 12.13 32.26
N ARG A 661 -27.47 11.13 31.93
CA ARG A 661 -28.55 11.24 30.95
C ARG A 661 -29.54 12.35 31.32
N GLU A 662 -29.94 12.44 32.59
CA GLU A 662 -30.88 13.45 33.08
C GLU A 662 -30.32 14.87 32.91
N ASN A 663 -29.03 15.07 33.22
CA ASN A 663 -28.37 16.36 33.07
C ASN A 663 -28.25 16.78 31.59
N ALA A 664 -27.95 15.83 30.70
CA ALA A 664 -27.90 16.10 29.26
C ALA A 664 -29.28 16.49 28.71
N LEU A 665 -30.33 15.70 29.01
CA LEU A 665 -31.70 15.93 28.53
C LEU A 665 -32.28 17.25 29.03
N THR A 666 -31.97 17.65 30.26
CA THR A 666 -32.42 18.95 30.83
C THR A 666 -31.66 20.16 30.27
N ARG A 667 -30.40 19.98 29.81
CA ARG A 667 -29.60 21.05 29.19
C ARG A 667 -29.99 21.34 27.75
N PHE A 668 -30.36 20.33 26.95
CA PHE A 668 -30.63 20.50 25.51
C PHE A 668 -31.63 21.61 25.16
N PRO A 669 -32.82 21.75 25.80
CA PRO A 669 -33.78 22.79 25.44
C PRO A 669 -33.21 24.21 25.55
N ARG A 670 -32.50 24.49 26.65
CA ARG A 670 -31.89 25.81 26.91
C ARG A 670 -30.77 26.09 25.91
N LEU A 671 -29.90 25.10 25.71
CA LEU A 671 -28.78 25.20 24.77
C LEU A 671 -29.24 25.43 23.33
N ILE A 672 -30.32 24.76 22.89
CA ILE A 672 -30.87 24.97 21.55
C ILE A 672 -31.35 26.42 21.39
N SER A 673 -32.04 26.98 22.38
CA SER A 673 -32.45 28.39 22.33
C SER A 673 -31.23 29.30 22.23
N GLU A 674 -30.24 29.13 23.10
CA GLU A 674 -29.00 29.92 23.12
C GLU A 674 -28.28 29.88 21.76
N ILE A 675 -28.14 28.70 21.14
CA ILE A 675 -27.53 28.53 19.82
C ILE A 675 -28.36 29.24 18.75
N MET A 676 -29.68 29.04 18.74
CA MET A 676 -30.56 29.64 17.74
C MET A 676 -30.54 31.16 17.83
N ASP A 677 -30.61 31.73 19.03
CA ASP A 677 -30.61 33.19 19.26
C ASP A 677 -29.25 33.81 18.88
N SER A 678 -28.15 33.10 19.14
CA SER A 678 -26.81 33.48 18.66
C SER A 678 -26.74 33.50 17.12
N GLN A 679 -27.31 32.50 16.44
CA GLN A 679 -27.35 32.49 14.97
C GLN A 679 -28.25 33.58 14.39
N VAL A 680 -29.41 33.85 15.02
CA VAL A 680 -30.28 34.98 14.65
C VAL A 680 -29.48 36.27 14.74
N THR A 681 -28.82 36.54 15.86
CA THR A 681 -28.02 37.76 16.05
C THR A 681 -26.93 37.91 14.98
N ARG A 682 -26.20 36.83 14.69
CA ARG A 682 -25.13 36.83 13.67
C ARG A 682 -25.65 37.08 12.26
N LEU A 683 -26.81 36.51 11.90
CA LEU A 683 -27.34 36.68 10.54
C LEU A 683 -27.99 38.06 10.36
N VAL A 684 -28.63 38.62 11.40
CA VAL A 684 -29.13 40.00 11.36
C VAL A 684 -27.99 40.99 11.11
N SER A 685 -26.81 40.81 11.71
CA SER A 685 -25.68 41.71 11.50
C SER A 685 -25.08 41.65 10.08
N LEU A 686 -25.52 40.70 9.23
CA LEU A 686 -25.12 40.61 7.83
C LEU A 686 -26.16 41.22 6.87
N LEU A 687 -27.36 41.55 7.37
CA LEU A 687 -28.36 42.25 6.59
C LEU A 687 -27.96 43.72 6.43
N PRO A 688 -28.29 44.37 5.30
CA PRO A 688 -28.05 45.80 5.13
C PRO A 688 -28.75 46.61 6.23
N GLU A 689 -28.08 47.65 6.72
CA GLU A 689 -28.69 48.63 7.63
C GLU A 689 -29.86 49.31 6.92
N GLU A 690 -30.97 49.49 7.64
CA GLU A 690 -32.12 50.21 7.11
C GLU A 690 -31.72 51.67 6.93
N THR A 691 -31.63 52.14 5.68
CA THR A 691 -31.63 53.56 5.38
C THR A 691 -32.89 54.18 5.99
N GLU A 692 -32.69 55.00 7.03
CA GLU A 692 -33.64 55.85 7.75
C GLU A 692 -35.06 55.94 7.15
N LEU A 693 -35.91 54.96 7.45
CA LEU A 693 -37.35 55.14 7.38
C LEU A 693 -37.96 54.69 8.71
N VAL A 694 -38.71 55.61 9.31
CA VAL A 694 -39.25 55.62 10.67
C VAL A 694 -40.18 54.42 10.91
N ILE A 695 -39.60 53.28 11.26
CA ILE A 695 -40.32 52.11 11.81
C ILE A 695 -39.65 51.76 13.14
N ALA A 696 -40.46 51.43 14.15
CA ALA A 696 -39.96 50.99 15.46
C ALA A 696 -38.93 49.85 15.27
N PRO A 697 -37.85 49.79 16.09
CA PRO A 697 -36.81 48.78 15.93
C PRO A 697 -37.44 47.38 15.93
N MET A 698 -37.48 46.76 14.75
CA MET A 698 -38.06 45.43 14.60
C MET A 698 -37.20 44.41 15.33
N ASP A 699 -37.85 43.46 15.98
CA ASP A 699 -37.18 42.33 16.61
C ASP A 699 -36.28 41.60 15.59
N SER A 700 -35.07 41.25 16.01
CA SER A 700 -34.05 40.58 15.18
C SER A 700 -34.60 39.33 14.49
N ARG A 701 -35.48 38.58 15.18
CA ARG A 701 -36.11 37.38 14.62
C ARG A 701 -37.19 37.70 13.61
N ALA A 702 -37.93 38.79 13.79
CA ALA A 702 -38.92 39.27 12.83
C ALA A 702 -38.26 39.73 11.52
N ARG A 703 -37.15 40.49 11.59
CA ARG A 703 -36.38 40.92 10.40
C ARG A 703 -35.86 39.72 9.61
N LEU A 704 -35.28 38.73 10.27
CA LEU A 704 -34.83 37.49 9.63
C LEU A 704 -35.96 36.61 9.10
N SER A 705 -37.20 36.80 9.53
CA SER A 705 -38.36 36.03 9.06
C SER A 705 -39.00 36.63 7.81
N LEU A 706 -38.55 37.81 7.35
CA LEU A 706 -39.00 38.41 6.09
C LEU A 706 -38.49 37.62 4.88
N ALA A 707 -39.28 37.60 3.80
CA ALA A 707 -38.89 36.96 2.55
C ALA A 707 -37.68 37.65 1.88
N THR A 708 -37.47 38.93 2.20
CA THR A 708 -36.34 39.76 1.75
C THR A 708 -35.02 39.44 2.44
N SER A 709 -35.05 38.70 3.55
CA SER A 709 -33.86 38.19 4.22
C SER A 709 -33.33 36.96 3.47
N VAL A 710 -32.58 37.21 2.39
CA VAL A 710 -32.06 36.16 1.49
C VAL A 710 -30.59 35.89 1.78
N PHE A 711 -30.27 34.61 2.01
CA PHE A 711 -28.91 34.12 2.21
C PHE A 711 -28.59 32.99 1.24
N PHE A 712 -27.30 32.76 1.00
CA PHE A 712 -26.84 31.59 0.27
C PHE A 712 -25.78 30.82 1.07
N CYS A 713 -25.70 29.51 0.82
CA CYS A 713 -24.66 28.65 1.36
C CYS A 713 -23.60 28.40 0.29
N ARG A 714 -22.34 28.78 0.56
CA ARG A 714 -21.23 28.61 -0.39
C ARG A 714 -21.00 27.16 -0.79
N VAL A 715 -21.13 26.21 0.13
CA VAL A 715 -20.89 24.79 -0.19
C VAL A 715 -22.00 24.17 -1.04
N CYS A 716 -23.24 24.59 -0.85
CA CYS A 716 -24.33 24.22 -1.74
C CYS A 716 -24.17 24.84 -3.13
N PHE A 717 -23.74 26.11 -3.17
CA PHE A 717 -23.45 26.82 -4.41
C PHE A 717 -22.31 26.14 -5.19
N ASP A 718 -21.15 25.91 -4.56
CA ASP A 718 -19.96 25.34 -5.20
C ASP A 718 -20.19 23.91 -5.71
N ASN A 719 -20.99 23.10 -5.02
CA ASN A 719 -21.30 21.71 -5.42
C ASN A 719 -22.53 21.59 -6.33
N GLN A 720 -23.16 22.70 -6.73
CA GLN A 720 -24.43 22.71 -7.48
C GLN A 720 -25.56 21.90 -6.79
N ILE A 721 -25.45 21.68 -5.48
CA ILE A 721 -26.46 21.02 -4.64
C ILE A 721 -27.43 22.13 -4.24
N CYS A 722 -28.70 22.06 -4.66
CA CYS A 722 -29.67 23.14 -4.51
C CYS A 722 -29.66 23.79 -3.11
N GLY A 723 -29.37 25.10 -3.07
CA GLY A 723 -29.28 25.94 -1.86
C GLY A 723 -29.00 27.41 -2.20
N VAL A 724 -29.51 27.88 -3.33
CA VAL A 724 -29.10 29.17 -3.92
C VAL A 724 -29.83 30.37 -3.28
N ALA A 725 -31.02 30.17 -2.72
CA ALA A 725 -31.78 31.25 -2.08
C ALA A 725 -32.50 30.77 -0.80
N LEU A 726 -31.86 30.95 0.35
CA LEU A 726 -32.43 30.70 1.67
C LEU A 726 -33.17 31.97 2.13
N CYS A 727 -34.48 31.97 1.95
CA CYS A 727 -35.32 33.15 2.19
C CYS A 727 -36.03 33.00 3.53
N GLY A 728 -35.72 33.88 4.48
CA GLY A 728 -36.32 33.91 5.80
C GLY A 728 -35.89 32.76 6.72
N TRP A 729 -36.11 32.94 8.03
CA TRP A 729 -35.70 31.99 9.08
C TRP A 729 -36.24 30.57 8.86
N THR A 730 -37.45 30.45 8.32
CA THR A 730 -38.12 29.15 8.10
C THR A 730 -37.48 28.29 7.01
N ASN A 731 -36.67 28.88 6.14
CA ASN A 731 -35.83 28.15 5.18
C ASN A 731 -34.37 28.07 5.62
N ILE A 732 -33.86 29.13 6.27
CA ILE A 732 -32.49 29.20 6.78
C ILE A 732 -32.24 28.15 7.88
N CYS A 733 -33.15 28.04 8.86
CA CYS A 733 -32.98 27.16 10.00
C CYS A 733 -32.91 25.67 9.59
N PRO A 734 -33.86 25.12 8.80
CA PRO A 734 -33.75 23.75 8.27
C PRO A 734 -32.49 23.46 7.48
N HIS A 735 -31.97 24.45 6.74
CA HIS A 735 -30.73 24.30 6.00
C HIS A 735 -29.52 24.18 6.93
N MET A 736 -29.42 25.03 7.95
CA MET A 736 -28.34 24.97 8.95
C MET A 736 -28.39 23.70 9.81
N SER A 737 -29.60 23.18 10.04
CA SER A 737 -29.86 21.94 10.77
C SER A 737 -29.52 20.66 9.99
N ASN A 738 -29.20 20.79 8.70
CA ASN A 738 -28.86 19.65 7.86
C ASN A 738 -27.41 19.20 8.10
N THR A 739 -27.23 17.91 8.37
CA THR A 739 -25.92 17.27 8.44
C THR A 739 -25.74 16.41 7.19
N LEU A 740 -24.91 16.83 6.25
CA LEU A 740 -24.22 15.85 5.40
C LEU A 740 -23.50 14.88 6.34
N PRO A 741 -23.64 13.55 6.16
CA PRO A 741 -22.83 12.56 6.85
C PRO A 741 -21.38 12.63 6.37
N SER A 742 -20.71 13.70 6.79
CA SER A 742 -19.28 13.87 6.69
C SER A 742 -18.68 13.16 7.90
N TYR A 743 -17.79 12.20 7.66
CA TYR A 743 -16.94 11.60 8.70
C TYR A 743 -16.00 12.62 9.36
N ASP A 744 -15.97 13.85 8.85
CA ASP A 744 -15.18 14.96 9.34
C ASP A 744 -16.09 16.04 9.95
N PHE A 745 -16.21 16.02 11.28
CA PHE A 745 -16.97 17.00 12.08
C PHE A 745 -16.38 18.42 12.04
N SER A 746 -15.19 18.62 11.45
CA SER A 746 -14.56 19.94 11.34
C SER A 746 -15.17 20.83 10.25
N LYS A 747 -16.08 20.29 9.43
CA LYS A 747 -16.61 20.92 8.23
C LYS A 747 -18.07 21.37 8.39
N LEU A 748 -18.30 22.38 9.24
CA LEU A 748 -19.62 22.99 9.52
C LEU A 748 -20.09 23.94 8.41
N HIS A 749 -19.97 23.51 7.16
CA HIS A 749 -20.04 24.43 6.02
C HIS A 749 -21.43 25.04 5.77
N HIS A 750 -22.53 24.38 6.19
CA HIS A 750 -23.89 24.90 6.02
C HIS A 750 -24.29 25.99 7.03
N MET A 751 -23.48 26.20 8.07
CA MET A 751 -23.67 27.30 9.04
C MET A 751 -23.10 28.63 8.52
N ASN A 752 -22.13 28.60 7.60
CA ASN A 752 -21.48 29.82 7.09
C ASN A 752 -22.26 30.44 5.92
N LEU A 753 -23.44 30.96 6.25
CA LEU A 753 -24.31 31.66 5.30
C LEU A 753 -23.83 33.10 5.05
N ARG A 754 -24.00 33.55 3.81
CA ARG A 754 -23.72 34.93 3.39
C ARG A 754 -24.99 35.56 2.84
N PHE A 755 -25.14 36.87 3.07
CA PHE A 755 -26.26 37.63 2.52
C PHE A 755 -26.17 37.65 0.99
N ASP A 756 -27.29 37.35 0.33
CA ASP A 756 -27.42 37.39 -1.13
C ASP A 756 -28.11 38.69 -1.55
N SER A 757 -27.30 39.68 -1.93
CA SER A 757 -27.84 40.97 -2.40
C SER A 757 -28.64 40.82 -3.71
N VAL A 758 -28.24 39.94 -4.62
CA VAL A 758 -28.94 39.72 -5.90
C VAL A 758 -30.27 39.04 -5.63
N GLY A 759 -30.26 38.00 -4.79
CA GLY A 759 -31.46 37.30 -4.35
C GLY A 759 -32.44 38.23 -3.61
N HIS A 760 -31.94 39.13 -2.75
CA HIS A 760 -32.73 40.17 -2.09
C HIS A 760 -33.44 41.09 -3.09
N PHE A 761 -32.75 41.60 -4.10
CA PHE A 761 -33.39 42.44 -5.12
C PHE A 761 -34.40 41.65 -5.97
N ALA A 762 -34.09 40.40 -6.30
CA ALA A 762 -35.00 39.53 -7.05
C ALA A 762 -36.31 39.28 -6.29
N VAL A 763 -36.25 38.97 -4.98
CA VAL A 763 -37.46 38.76 -4.17
C VAL A 763 -38.23 40.06 -3.94
N CYS A 764 -37.55 41.19 -3.74
CA CYS A 764 -38.22 42.51 -3.68
C CYS A 764 -39.00 42.82 -4.97
N SER A 765 -38.41 42.51 -6.14
CA SER A 765 -39.11 42.66 -7.42
C SER A 765 -40.33 41.74 -7.52
N LEU A 766 -40.19 40.48 -7.11
CA LEU A 766 -41.29 39.50 -7.12
C LEU A 766 -42.45 39.91 -6.21
N ILE A 767 -42.16 40.36 -4.99
CA ILE A 767 -43.14 40.82 -4.01
C ILE A 767 -43.93 42.02 -4.56
N ARG A 768 -43.23 42.99 -5.17
CA ARG A 768 -43.87 44.14 -5.82
C ARG A 768 -44.74 43.72 -7.02
N CYS A 769 -44.31 42.73 -7.81
CA CYS A 769 -45.13 42.17 -8.88
C CYS A 769 -46.43 41.51 -8.38
N LEU A 770 -46.47 41.06 -7.14
CA LEU A 770 -47.67 40.53 -6.48
C LEU A 770 -48.53 41.62 -5.81
N GLY A 771 -48.11 42.90 -5.87
CA GLY A 771 -48.79 44.01 -5.21
C GLY A 771 -48.62 44.02 -3.68
N LEU A 772 -47.60 43.34 -3.17
CA LEU A 772 -47.32 43.23 -1.73
C LEU A 772 -46.17 44.17 -1.32
N ASP A 773 -46.03 44.40 -0.01
CA ASP A 773 -44.97 45.21 0.57
C ASP A 773 -43.75 44.35 0.99
N PRO A 774 -42.54 44.58 0.42
CA PRO A 774 -41.32 43.87 0.81
C PRO A 774 -40.92 44.01 2.28
N ALA A 775 -41.36 45.06 2.98
CA ALA A 775 -41.01 45.28 4.38
C ALA A 775 -41.78 44.36 5.36
N THR A 776 -42.91 43.78 4.92
CA THR A 776 -43.80 43.00 5.79
C THR A 776 -44.07 41.58 5.30
N THR A 777 -43.67 41.26 4.06
CA THR A 777 -43.97 39.96 3.45
C THR A 777 -43.03 38.85 3.94
N THR A 778 -43.59 37.73 4.42
CA THR A 778 -42.83 36.54 4.87
C THR A 778 -42.83 35.41 3.82
N PRO A 779 -41.91 34.44 3.90
CA PRO A 779 -41.90 33.27 3.03
C PRO A 779 -43.22 32.49 3.06
N GLU A 780 -43.86 32.37 4.22
CA GLU A 780 -45.13 31.64 4.38
C GLU A 780 -46.26 32.33 3.61
N HIS A 781 -46.25 33.66 3.57
CA HIS A 781 -47.21 34.43 2.79
C HIS A 781 -47.05 34.14 1.29
N LEU A 782 -45.82 34.10 0.78
CA LEU A 782 -45.53 33.77 -0.62
C LEU A 782 -45.82 32.30 -0.95
N ASP A 783 -45.53 31.37 -0.04
CA ASP A 783 -45.86 29.95 -0.16
C ASP A 783 -47.38 29.71 -0.17
N LEU A 784 -48.17 30.52 0.54
CA LEU A 784 -49.63 30.46 0.52
C LEU A 784 -50.22 30.94 -0.81
N ILE A 785 -49.66 32.00 -1.39
CA ILE A 785 -50.06 32.50 -2.71
C ILE A 785 -49.72 31.48 -3.80
N ASP A 786 -48.55 30.84 -3.70
CA ASP A 786 -48.07 29.78 -4.59
C ASP A 786 -48.21 30.14 -6.09
N ALA A 787 -47.84 31.38 -6.42
CA ALA A 787 -47.83 31.93 -7.77
C ALA A 787 -46.74 31.31 -8.66
N ARG A 788 -46.89 31.45 -9.98
CA ARG A 788 -45.89 31.05 -10.97
C ARG A 788 -45.43 32.24 -11.80
N PHE A 789 -44.16 32.22 -12.20
CA PHE A 789 -43.51 33.31 -12.92
C PHE A 789 -42.74 32.81 -14.15
N PHE A 790 -42.65 33.64 -15.17
CA PHE A 790 -41.66 33.53 -16.23
C PHE A 790 -40.50 34.48 -16.01
N CYS A 791 -39.28 34.03 -16.30
CA CYS A 791 -38.15 34.93 -16.49
C CYS A 791 -38.28 35.61 -17.87
N GLU A 792 -38.31 36.94 -17.92
CA GLU A 792 -38.41 37.69 -19.16
C GLU A 792 -37.10 37.72 -19.95
N ALA A 793 -35.97 37.72 -19.24
CA ALA A 793 -34.62 37.79 -19.80
C ALA A 793 -34.18 36.50 -20.52
N CYS A 794 -34.72 35.34 -20.13
CA CYS A 794 -34.38 34.07 -20.79
C CYS A 794 -35.08 33.92 -22.15
N PRO A 795 -34.38 33.37 -23.16
CA PRO A 795 -34.98 33.09 -24.46
C PRO A 795 -36.01 31.96 -24.37
N VAL A 796 -36.92 31.92 -25.35
CA VAL A 796 -37.82 30.78 -25.55
C VAL A 796 -36.99 29.57 -25.99
N THR A 797 -37.13 28.45 -25.28
CA THR A 797 -36.33 27.23 -25.52
C THR A 797 -37.22 26.05 -25.92
N SER A 798 -36.64 25.11 -26.68
CA SER A 798 -37.33 23.89 -27.10
C SER A 798 -36.99 22.74 -26.17
N VAL A 799 -38.01 22.13 -25.54
CA VAL A 799 -37.85 20.94 -24.68
C VAL A 799 -38.85 19.88 -25.14
N ARG A 800 -38.34 18.70 -25.54
CA ARG A 800 -39.16 17.57 -26.04
C ARG A 800 -40.12 17.98 -27.18
N GLY A 801 -39.67 18.86 -28.07
CA GLY A 801 -40.47 19.36 -29.21
C GLY A 801 -41.43 20.50 -28.88
N VAL A 802 -41.50 20.94 -27.61
CA VAL A 802 -42.33 22.07 -27.19
C VAL A 802 -41.47 23.34 -27.06
N ARG A 803 -41.76 24.37 -27.86
CA ARG A 803 -41.14 25.69 -27.74
C ARG A 803 -41.87 26.55 -26.72
N GLY A 804 -41.15 26.98 -25.69
CA GLY A 804 -41.76 27.55 -24.50
C GLY A 804 -40.81 28.15 -23.48
N ARG A 805 -41.35 28.52 -22.32
CA ARG A 805 -40.59 29.02 -21.15
C ARG A 805 -40.88 28.17 -19.91
N LYS A 806 -39.91 28.10 -19.00
CA LYS A 806 -40.07 27.44 -17.70
C LYS A 806 -40.91 28.29 -16.75
N ALA A 807 -41.92 27.69 -16.13
CA ALA A 807 -42.74 28.31 -15.09
C ALA A 807 -42.15 28.02 -13.70
N PHE A 808 -41.64 29.07 -13.05
CA PHE A 808 -40.91 29.00 -11.78
C PHE A 808 -41.81 29.34 -10.59
N LYS A 809 -41.55 28.69 -9.45
CA LYS A 809 -42.00 29.13 -8.11
C LYS A 809 -41.20 30.33 -7.64
N TRP A 810 -41.69 31.09 -6.68
CA TRP A 810 -40.99 32.28 -6.17
C TRP A 810 -39.57 31.96 -5.64
N THR A 811 -39.37 30.84 -4.93
CA THR A 811 -38.03 30.40 -4.47
C THR A 811 -37.10 30.00 -5.63
N GLU A 812 -37.65 29.36 -6.67
CA GLU A 812 -36.92 28.99 -7.88
C GLU A 812 -36.54 30.21 -8.71
N CYS A 813 -37.37 31.26 -8.67
CA CYS A 813 -37.05 32.53 -9.30
C CYS A 813 -35.79 33.14 -8.69
N ILE A 814 -35.70 33.16 -7.36
CA ILE A 814 -34.54 33.73 -6.66
C ILE A 814 -33.28 32.89 -6.95
N ALA A 815 -33.39 31.56 -6.88
CA ALA A 815 -32.28 30.68 -7.26
C ALA A 815 -31.80 30.90 -8.71
N HIS A 816 -32.74 31.08 -9.64
CA HIS A 816 -32.42 31.40 -11.04
C HIS A 816 -31.79 32.78 -11.19
N ALA A 817 -32.27 33.79 -10.45
CA ALA A 817 -31.72 35.14 -10.44
C ALA A 817 -30.26 35.16 -9.98
N THR A 818 -29.93 34.44 -8.92
CA THR A 818 -28.57 34.39 -8.37
C THR A 818 -27.59 33.67 -9.31
N ILE A 819 -28.05 32.65 -10.06
CA ILE A 819 -27.20 31.92 -11.03
C ILE A 819 -27.02 32.72 -12.32
N GLU A 820 -28.11 33.20 -12.90
CA GLU A 820 -28.13 33.80 -14.25
C GLU A 820 -28.02 35.33 -14.21
N SER A 821 -27.99 35.94 -13.01
CA SER A 821 -27.95 37.39 -12.79
C SER A 821 -29.13 38.15 -13.45
N VAL A 822 -30.33 37.57 -13.43
CA VAL A 822 -31.56 38.12 -14.03
C VAL A 822 -32.64 38.41 -12.99
N TYR A 823 -33.37 39.52 -13.13
CA TYR A 823 -34.36 39.98 -12.13
C TYR A 823 -35.71 40.40 -12.72
N PHE A 824 -35.96 40.17 -14.02
CA PHE A 824 -37.22 40.50 -14.67
C PHE A 824 -38.19 39.32 -14.66
N TRP A 825 -39.20 39.42 -13.80
CA TRP A 825 -40.21 38.39 -13.61
C TRP A 825 -41.55 38.84 -14.17
N ARG A 826 -42.28 37.89 -14.77
CA ARG A 826 -43.64 38.10 -15.23
C ARG A 826 -44.59 37.12 -14.56
N LEU A 827 -45.59 37.65 -13.87
CA LEU A 827 -46.61 36.86 -13.16
C LEU A 827 -47.56 36.19 -14.15
N LEU A 828 -47.79 34.89 -13.97
CA LEU A 828 -48.82 34.16 -14.70
C LEU A 828 -50.20 34.50 -14.13
N THR A 829 -51.22 34.52 -14.99
CA THR A 829 -52.61 34.66 -14.56
C THR A 829 -53.04 33.47 -13.69
N PRO A 830 -54.10 33.60 -12.87
CA PRO A 830 -54.62 32.50 -12.06
C PRO A 830 -54.93 31.25 -12.88
N GLU A 831 -55.49 31.41 -14.09
CA GLU A 831 -55.85 30.31 -14.98
C GLU A 831 -54.60 29.59 -15.53
N ALA A 832 -53.57 30.34 -15.95
CA ALA A 832 -52.31 29.76 -16.39
C ALA A 832 -51.53 29.11 -15.25
N THR A 833 -51.55 29.71 -14.06
CA THR A 833 -50.95 29.15 -12.84
C THR A 833 -51.62 27.83 -12.46
N GLN A 834 -52.95 27.76 -12.50
CA GLN A 834 -53.69 26.54 -12.23
C GLN A 834 -53.34 25.42 -13.23
N PHE A 835 -53.30 25.75 -14.53
CA PHE A 835 -52.87 24.80 -15.57
C PHE A 835 -51.46 24.26 -15.31
N VAL A 836 -50.51 25.14 -14.94
CA VAL A 836 -49.15 24.73 -14.58
C VAL A 836 -49.18 23.75 -13.41
N LYS A 837 -49.78 24.14 -12.28
CA LYS A 837 -49.80 23.35 -11.03
C LYS A 837 -50.38 21.94 -11.23
N GLU A 838 -51.39 21.80 -12.07
CA GLU A 838 -52.00 20.50 -12.37
C GLU A 838 -51.08 19.56 -13.16
N HIS A 839 -50.09 20.09 -13.88
CA HIS A 839 -49.11 19.32 -14.66
C HIS A 839 -47.74 19.26 -13.97
N GLU A 840 -47.59 19.87 -12.79
CA GLU A 840 -46.38 19.78 -11.99
C GLU A 840 -46.32 18.42 -11.27
N PRO A 841 -45.20 17.69 -11.36
CA PRO A 841 -45.04 16.49 -10.54
C PRO A 841 -44.98 16.89 -9.07
N LEU A 842 -45.52 16.03 -8.20
CA LEU A 842 -45.36 16.17 -6.76
C LEU A 842 -43.85 16.19 -6.42
N PHE A 843 -43.46 17.13 -5.56
CA PHE A 843 -42.08 17.25 -5.11
C PHE A 843 -42.01 17.37 -3.57
N PRO A 844 -41.22 16.53 -2.88
CA PRO A 844 -40.49 15.36 -3.40
C PRO A 844 -41.39 14.34 -4.10
N PRO A 845 -40.88 13.46 -4.98
CA PRO A 845 -41.69 12.40 -5.58
C PRO A 845 -42.40 11.54 -4.53
N ALA A 846 -43.58 11.00 -4.83
CA ALA A 846 -44.35 10.20 -3.88
C ALA A 846 -43.60 8.91 -3.48
N GLU A 847 -42.80 8.37 -4.40
CA GLU A 847 -41.99 7.17 -4.26
C GLU A 847 -40.68 7.44 -3.52
N ALA A 848 -40.27 8.71 -3.42
CA ALA A 848 -39.06 9.08 -2.70
C ALA A 848 -39.20 8.72 -1.23
N THR A 849 -38.15 8.19 -0.62
CA THR A 849 -38.10 7.89 0.81
C THR A 849 -37.91 9.16 1.66
N ALA A 850 -38.58 10.26 1.33
CA ALA A 850 -38.40 11.56 2.00
C ALA A 850 -39.58 11.95 2.92
N TRP A 851 -40.55 11.04 3.11
CA TRP A 851 -41.80 11.30 3.80
C TRP A 851 -41.85 10.61 5.16
N GLY A 852 -42.66 11.15 6.06
CA GLY A 852 -42.92 10.52 7.34
C GLY A 852 -44.16 11.05 8.04
N CYS A 853 -44.50 10.40 9.15
CA CYS A 853 -45.63 10.76 10.01
C CYS A 853 -45.33 12.08 10.74
N ASN A 854 -46.34 12.95 10.88
CA ASN A 854 -46.24 14.18 11.68
C ASN A 854 -46.82 14.03 13.12
N HIS A 855 -47.25 12.82 13.49
CA HIS A 855 -47.90 12.54 14.78
C HIS A 855 -47.05 11.67 15.72
N CYS A 856 -46.00 11.01 15.22
CA CYS A 856 -45.15 10.14 16.03
C CYS A 856 -43.70 10.08 15.50
N PRO A 857 -42.74 9.57 16.31
CA PRO A 857 -41.34 9.47 15.94
C PRO A 857 -40.95 8.22 15.14
N GLU A 858 -41.90 7.38 14.71
CA GLU A 858 -41.62 6.09 14.04
C GLU A 858 -40.66 6.23 12.84
N HIS A 859 -40.82 7.29 12.06
CA HIS A 859 -40.03 7.55 10.84
C HIS A 859 -38.82 8.49 11.08
N PHE A 860 -38.34 8.63 12.33
CA PHE A 860 -37.22 9.53 12.67
C PHE A 860 -35.89 9.10 12.06
N GLU A 861 -35.50 7.83 12.28
CA GLU A 861 -34.22 7.28 11.79
C GLU A 861 -34.31 6.94 10.31
N GLU A 862 -35.46 6.40 9.88
CA GLU A 862 -35.71 5.95 8.51
C GLU A 862 -37.01 6.54 7.98
N SER A 863 -36.87 7.43 7.02
CA SER A 863 -37.98 8.00 6.27
C SER A 863 -38.50 7.04 5.19
N VAL A 864 -39.75 7.23 4.79
CA VAL A 864 -40.50 6.28 3.95
C VAL A 864 -41.11 6.98 2.74
N SER A 865 -41.67 6.20 1.81
CA SER A 865 -42.48 6.72 0.71
C SER A 865 -43.79 7.36 1.22
N LEU A 866 -44.37 8.27 0.45
CA LEU A 866 -45.64 8.94 0.80
C LEU A 866 -46.78 7.94 1.07
N SER A 867 -46.87 6.86 0.29
CA SER A 867 -47.89 5.82 0.47
C SER A 867 -47.76 5.12 1.82
N ARG A 868 -46.55 4.70 2.20
CA ARG A 868 -46.24 4.11 3.52
C ARG A 868 -46.52 5.08 4.66
N ALA A 869 -46.12 6.35 4.55
CA ALA A 869 -46.42 7.35 5.58
C ALA A 869 -47.94 7.54 5.77
N LYS A 870 -48.70 7.65 4.66
CA LYS A 870 -50.17 7.75 4.72
C LYS A 870 -50.80 6.49 5.31
N PHE A 871 -50.30 5.30 4.95
CA PHE A 871 -50.77 4.03 5.50
C PHE A 871 -50.56 3.97 7.01
N HIS A 872 -49.35 4.27 7.48
CA HIS A 872 -49.05 4.36 8.91
C HIS A 872 -49.99 5.33 9.63
N VAL A 873 -50.23 6.54 9.07
CA VAL A 873 -51.14 7.52 9.70
C VAL A 873 -52.58 7.01 9.78
N LYS A 874 -53.03 6.26 8.77
CA LYS A 874 -54.37 5.65 8.79
C LYS A 874 -54.51 4.59 9.87
N GLU A 875 -53.56 3.65 9.91
CA GLU A 875 -53.62 2.49 10.81
C GLU A 875 -53.31 2.86 12.27
N THR A 876 -52.24 3.64 12.48
CA THR A 876 -51.72 3.92 13.83
C THR A 876 -52.42 5.11 14.48
N HIS A 877 -52.85 6.11 13.69
CA HIS A 877 -53.46 7.34 14.20
C HIS A 877 -54.95 7.48 13.88
N ASN A 878 -55.58 6.49 13.23
CA ASN A 878 -57.00 6.48 12.86
C ASN A 878 -57.46 7.69 12.01
N ILE A 879 -56.55 8.28 11.23
CA ILE A 879 -56.88 9.41 10.34
C ILE A 879 -57.14 8.88 8.93
N GLN A 880 -58.41 8.76 8.55
CA GLN A 880 -58.86 8.16 7.29
C GLN A 880 -58.33 8.88 6.03
N TRP A 881 -58.14 10.20 6.11
CA TRP A 881 -57.70 11.05 5.00
C TRP A 881 -56.49 11.91 5.39
N PRO A 882 -55.28 11.32 5.46
CA PRO A 882 -54.08 12.05 5.86
C PRO A 882 -53.74 13.18 4.88
N VAL A 883 -53.56 14.39 5.42
CA VAL A 883 -53.25 15.60 4.65
C VAL A 883 -51.75 15.88 4.66
N ILE A 884 -51.19 16.16 3.48
CA ILE A 884 -49.77 16.54 3.34
C ILE A 884 -49.55 17.91 3.99
N GLY A 885 -48.48 18.05 4.77
CA GLY A 885 -48.15 19.25 5.54
C GLY A 885 -48.82 19.31 6.92
N LYS A 886 -49.82 18.45 7.18
CA LYS A 886 -50.49 18.37 8.49
C LYS A 886 -50.24 17.03 9.17
N ASP A 887 -50.61 15.93 8.51
CA ASP A 887 -50.52 14.58 9.08
C ASP A 887 -49.32 13.80 8.55
N VAL A 888 -48.91 14.11 7.32
CA VAL A 888 -47.72 13.56 6.67
C VAL A 888 -46.85 14.72 6.19
N ILE A 889 -45.56 14.70 6.51
CA ILE A 889 -44.61 15.75 6.14
C ILE A 889 -43.46 15.19 5.31
N ALA A 890 -42.90 16.04 4.44
CA ALA A 890 -41.63 15.78 3.80
C ALA A 890 -40.51 16.32 4.70
N TYR A 891 -39.52 15.51 5.03
CA TYR A 891 -38.41 15.94 5.88
C TYR A 891 -37.49 16.88 5.11
N LYS A 892 -37.64 18.19 5.36
CA LYS A 892 -36.80 19.26 4.77
C LYS A 892 -35.30 19.10 5.05
N HIS A 893 -34.93 18.26 6.02
CA HIS A 893 -33.56 18.08 6.53
C HIS A 893 -32.91 16.74 6.12
N GLN A 894 -33.64 15.84 5.43
CA GLN A 894 -33.13 14.53 5.00
C GLN A 894 -33.10 14.46 3.45
N PHE A 895 -32.15 15.18 2.84
CA PHE A 895 -31.90 15.03 1.41
C PHE A 895 -31.08 13.74 1.19
N HIS A 896 -31.72 12.69 0.64
CA HIS A 896 -31.05 11.42 0.40
C HIS A 896 -29.73 11.54 -0.38
N HIS A 897 -28.80 10.67 0.03
CA HIS A 897 -27.47 10.35 -0.50
C HIS A 897 -27.42 9.80 -1.94
N GLN A 898 -28.18 10.35 -2.88
CA GLN A 898 -27.84 10.10 -4.28
C GLN A 898 -26.72 11.07 -4.70
N PRO A 899 -25.73 10.64 -5.52
CA PRO A 899 -24.63 11.50 -6.00
C PRO A 899 -25.09 12.77 -6.74
N ARG A 900 -26.38 12.82 -7.07
CA ARG A 900 -27.14 14.00 -7.46
C ARG A 900 -28.31 14.11 -6.47
N GLY A 901 -28.05 14.65 -5.27
CA GLY A 901 -29.10 14.87 -4.27
C GLY A 901 -30.28 15.58 -4.93
N TYR A 902 -31.53 15.23 -4.59
CA TYR A 902 -32.74 15.64 -5.32
C TYR A 902 -32.62 17.07 -5.85
N THR A 903 -32.21 17.17 -7.12
CA THR A 903 -32.10 18.43 -7.84
C THR A 903 -33.50 19.01 -7.81
N SER A 904 -33.62 20.27 -7.41
CA SER A 904 -34.84 21.10 -7.43
C SER A 904 -35.95 20.56 -8.33
N ARG A 905 -37.21 20.64 -7.88
CA ARG A 905 -38.39 20.38 -8.71
C ARG A 905 -38.13 20.88 -10.13
N LYS A 906 -38.32 20.00 -11.13
CA LYS A 906 -38.15 20.40 -12.54
C LYS A 906 -39.29 21.38 -12.88
N PRO A 907 -38.99 22.65 -13.20
CA PRO A 907 -40.03 23.62 -13.56
C PRO A 907 -40.80 23.14 -14.78
N PHE A 908 -42.12 23.33 -14.77
CA PHE A 908 -42.96 22.97 -15.90
C PHE A 908 -42.60 23.83 -17.13
N HIS A 909 -42.46 23.21 -18.29
CA HIS A 909 -42.13 23.91 -19.54
C HIS A 909 -43.41 24.27 -20.30
N TYR A 910 -43.81 25.54 -20.22
CA TYR A 910 -45.06 26.06 -20.77
C TYR A 910 -44.91 26.41 -22.26
N ALA A 911 -45.76 25.84 -23.11
CA ALA A 911 -45.75 26.06 -24.55
C ALA A 911 -46.19 27.49 -24.92
N LEU A 912 -45.34 28.22 -25.63
CA LEU A 912 -45.64 29.55 -26.18
C LEU A 912 -45.75 29.54 -27.71
N GLU A 913 -45.16 28.54 -28.37
CA GLU A 913 -45.15 28.40 -29.82
C GLU A 913 -45.47 26.94 -30.24
N PRO A 914 -46.72 26.63 -30.63
CA PRO A 914 -47.92 27.47 -30.52
C PRO A 914 -48.40 27.62 -29.06
N PRO A 915 -49.05 28.74 -28.69
CA PRO A 915 -49.43 29.00 -27.30
C PRO A 915 -50.61 28.14 -26.86
N CYS A 916 -50.48 27.47 -25.72
CA CYS A 916 -51.57 26.74 -25.08
C CYS A 916 -52.42 27.68 -24.21
N GLN A 917 -53.26 28.51 -24.83
CA GLN A 917 -53.97 29.61 -24.15
C GLN A 917 -55.49 29.59 -24.34
N PHE A 918 -56.05 28.53 -24.93
CA PHE A 918 -57.48 28.47 -25.22
C PHE A 918 -58.19 27.47 -24.32
N MET A 919 -59.32 27.88 -23.75
CA MET A 919 -60.16 27.07 -22.87
C MET A 919 -61.48 26.71 -23.57
N CYS A 920 -61.89 25.45 -23.48
CA CYS A 920 -63.19 25.00 -24.00
C CYS A 920 -64.29 25.27 -22.95
N LYS A 921 -65.33 26.04 -23.30
CA LYS A 921 -66.46 26.35 -22.40
C LYS A 921 -67.54 25.25 -22.37
N MET A 922 -67.49 24.32 -23.32
CA MET A 922 -68.48 23.25 -23.48
C MET A 922 -68.13 22.00 -22.67
N CYS A 923 -66.89 21.87 -22.22
CA CYS A 923 -66.49 20.79 -21.33
C CYS A 923 -67.14 21.00 -19.95
N PRO A 924 -67.64 19.92 -19.29
CA PRO A 924 -67.98 20.01 -17.88
C PRO A 924 -66.79 20.55 -17.10
N LYS A 925 -67.01 21.35 -16.05
CA LYS A 925 -65.94 21.77 -15.14
C LYS A 925 -65.27 20.50 -14.60
N ARG A 926 -64.12 20.16 -15.15
CA ARG A 926 -63.30 19.03 -14.70
C ARG A 926 -62.47 19.49 -13.51
N PRO A 927 -62.02 18.56 -12.65
CA PRO A 927 -61.01 18.86 -11.64
C PRO A 927 -59.65 19.26 -12.24
N VAL A 928 -59.47 19.15 -13.57
CA VAL A 928 -58.25 19.54 -14.30
C VAL A 928 -58.64 20.53 -15.40
N SER A 929 -58.14 21.75 -15.28
CA SER A 929 -58.30 22.87 -16.22
C SER A 929 -57.40 22.65 -17.42
N LYS A 930 -57.95 22.23 -18.56
CA LYS A 930 -57.14 21.96 -19.76
C LYS A 930 -57.10 23.19 -20.67
N LEU A 931 -55.92 23.78 -20.81
CA LEU A 931 -55.63 24.76 -21.86
C LEU A 931 -55.15 24.04 -23.13
N TRP A 932 -55.58 24.55 -24.28
CA TRP A 932 -55.37 23.97 -25.60
C TRP A 932 -54.59 24.93 -26.48
N SER A 933 -53.84 24.38 -27.42
CA SER A 933 -53.43 25.11 -28.62
C SER A 933 -54.65 25.26 -29.54
N MET A 934 -54.66 26.27 -30.43
CA MET A 934 -55.76 26.42 -31.37
C MET A 934 -55.90 25.19 -32.30
N GLN A 935 -54.77 24.59 -32.67
CA GLN A 935 -54.71 23.40 -33.52
C GLN A 935 -55.34 22.17 -32.84
N ASP A 936 -55.25 22.06 -31.52
CA ASP A 936 -55.84 20.94 -30.76
C ASP A 936 -57.28 21.20 -30.31
N LEU A 937 -57.64 22.47 -30.08
CA LEU A 937 -58.97 22.86 -29.65
C LEU A 937 -60.02 22.63 -30.74
N MET A 938 -59.72 22.98 -31.99
CA MET A 938 -60.68 22.87 -33.10
C MET A 938 -61.14 21.41 -33.32
N PRO A 939 -60.24 20.41 -33.43
CA PRO A 939 -60.66 19.01 -33.49
C PRO A 939 -61.40 18.54 -32.24
N HIS A 940 -61.06 19.06 -31.06
CA HIS A 940 -61.75 18.71 -29.81
C HIS A 940 -63.22 19.18 -29.81
N LEU A 941 -63.48 20.45 -30.17
CA LEU A 941 -64.82 21.01 -30.25
C LEU A 941 -65.68 20.29 -31.30
N TRP A 942 -65.08 19.94 -32.44
CA TRP A 942 -65.79 19.21 -33.48
C TRP A 942 -66.10 17.76 -33.07
N ARG A 943 -65.12 17.02 -32.55
CA ARG A 943 -65.29 15.59 -32.21
C ARG A 943 -66.11 15.35 -30.95
N LYS A 944 -65.91 16.15 -29.90
CA LYS A 944 -66.56 15.93 -28.59
C LYS A 944 -67.82 16.74 -28.36
N HIS A 945 -67.94 17.90 -29.00
CA HIS A 945 -69.07 18.81 -28.81
C HIS A 945 -69.89 19.02 -30.08
N HIS A 946 -69.50 18.39 -31.20
CA HIS A 946 -70.21 18.44 -32.49
C HIS A 946 -70.40 19.86 -33.05
N ILE A 947 -69.47 20.78 -32.76
CA ILE A 947 -69.50 22.17 -33.23
C ILE A 947 -68.66 22.29 -34.51
N ALA A 948 -69.31 22.57 -35.64
CA ALA A 948 -68.65 22.75 -36.94
C ALA A 948 -68.14 24.19 -37.20
N GLY A 949 -68.60 25.18 -36.44
CA GLY A 949 -68.22 26.60 -36.56
C GLY A 949 -68.02 27.29 -35.20
N PRO A 950 -66.95 26.95 -34.45
CA PRO A 950 -66.77 27.41 -33.07
C PRO A 950 -66.46 28.90 -32.96
N ARG A 951 -67.37 29.66 -32.33
CA ARG A 951 -67.23 31.08 -32.00
C ARG A 951 -66.52 31.32 -30.66
N GLN A 952 -65.68 32.35 -30.60
CA GLN A 952 -65.07 32.86 -29.38
C GLN A 952 -66.17 33.41 -28.44
N HIS A 953 -65.97 33.27 -27.13
CA HIS A 953 -66.90 33.58 -26.02
C HIS A 953 -68.11 32.64 -25.88
N ASP A 954 -68.63 32.10 -26.98
CA ASP A 954 -69.72 31.12 -26.96
C ASP A 954 -69.21 29.70 -26.66
N HIS A 955 -68.17 29.27 -27.37
CA HIS A 955 -67.68 27.87 -27.33
C HIS A 955 -66.30 27.73 -26.71
N TRP A 956 -65.46 28.77 -26.85
CA TRP A 956 -64.11 28.80 -26.30
C TRP A 956 -63.71 30.21 -25.89
N GLU A 957 -62.75 30.29 -24.98
CA GLU A 957 -62.24 31.55 -24.44
C GLU A 957 -60.72 31.59 -24.52
N LYS A 958 -60.18 32.75 -24.89
CA LYS A 958 -58.74 33.00 -24.88
C LYS A 958 -58.36 33.47 -23.47
N VAL A 959 -57.48 32.73 -22.83
CA VAL A 959 -56.91 33.06 -21.52
C VAL A 959 -55.62 33.84 -21.76
N GLU A 960 -55.47 35.00 -21.10
CA GLU A 960 -54.17 35.67 -21.09
C GLU A 960 -53.19 34.86 -20.23
N ILE A 961 -51.99 34.58 -20.74
CA ILE A 961 -51.02 33.72 -20.04
C ILE A 961 -50.37 34.49 -18.88
N THR A 962 -50.17 35.79 -19.05
CA THR A 962 -49.43 36.65 -18.12
C THR A 962 -50.19 37.92 -17.83
N VAL A 963 -50.09 38.42 -16.61
CA VAL A 963 -50.72 39.68 -16.20
C VAL A 963 -50.06 40.85 -16.96
N ALA A 964 -50.87 41.78 -17.47
CA ALA A 964 -50.40 43.02 -18.08
C ALA A 964 -49.69 43.89 -17.02
N ARG A 965 -48.62 44.58 -17.41
CA ARG A 965 -47.88 45.47 -16.49
C ARG A 965 -48.68 46.72 -16.16
#